data_AF-A0A2S6I3Y0-F1
#
_entry.id   AF-A0A2S6I3Y0-F1
#
_cell.length_a   1.000
_cell.length_b   1.000
_cell.length_c   1.000
_cell.angle_alpha   90.00
_cell.angle_beta   90.00
_cell.angle_gamma   90.00
#
_symmetry.space_group_name_H-M   'P 1'
#
loop_
_entity.id
_entity.type
_entity.pdbx_description
1 polymer ?
#
loop_
_entity_poly.entity_id
_entity_poly.type
_entity_poly.pdbx_seq_one_letter_code
_entity_poly.pdbx_strand_id
1 'polypeptide(L)'
;MGIVLRHITVLACLAWATTVLAQTTDRPNIVFILADDLGYADLGSYGQTVIRTPNLDRLAEQGTRFTQVYAGSTVCAPSRSVLMTGQHTGHTTVRGNNGIGGVVGLGGAEGRIPLQASDTTVAELLQQSGYATGMIGKWGLGEPATEGLPAAQGFDYFFGFLNQRRAHTYFPEYVWRNNERVDFPDNVGHRKQDYIQDHFLAESLQFVDAHRKEPFFLYLPFTLPHDDYEIDTLGRFVDSLSWSPDERAYAAMVERLDRDVGLLLDRLEENDLADRTVVFFCSDNGAAQRWEGRFDSSGPLRGRKRDMYEGGLRTPMIVRYPGRVPAGTVSEVPWSFVDVLPTLSALAGINLPAGTDGTNVWPQIAGEDPGQPVTDRTFYWEFHEGGYQQAIRRGPYKAIRTAPDLDWELYNLEDDPGEANDLAVREPTVVRELANLAEAAHRPSAFFPVRSKGRRSKVLLIGDSTVNNGSDDGDLCGWGEVLSPYFDSSAVEVVNAARGGRSSKTYYKEGLWAEALAGLEEGDFLLIQFGHNDGGPIFAGKARGSLPGTGPEWQSGTDATTGRPDTVRTYGWYLRQYVRQAKAVGVTPVVCSMVPRNRWENGRTERTADSYAGWAKTVATEEGAFFIDLNERVAAVYDRVGEQELWNTYFKDDHTHTTCYGAELNARTVATALAELPVPGLTDLVRIPQVGDKR
;
A
#
# COMPACT_ATOMS: atom_id res chain seq x y z
N MET A 1 63.18 -56.01 49.84
CA MET A 1 63.60 -56.84 48.70
C MET A 1 62.57 -57.96 48.54
N GLY A 2 61.84 -57.99 47.41
CA GLY A 2 61.01 -59.11 46.89
C GLY A 2 59.81 -59.55 47.75
N ILE A 3 58.54 -59.26 47.42
CA ILE A 3 57.64 -59.94 46.44
C ILE A 3 57.72 -61.48 46.61
N VAL A 4 56.67 -62.23 46.97
CA VAL A 4 55.42 -62.54 46.23
C VAL A 4 54.40 -63.18 47.19
N LEU A 5 53.11 -62.82 47.13
CA LEU A 5 52.03 -63.82 47.14
C LEU A 5 50.73 -63.28 46.51
N ARG A 6 50.09 -64.18 45.77
CA ARG A 6 48.90 -64.05 44.94
C ARG A 6 47.64 -63.67 45.72
N HIS A 7 46.78 -62.84 45.13
CA HIS A 7 45.35 -62.84 45.45
C HIS A 7 44.49 -62.96 44.19
N ILE A 8 43.51 -63.85 44.35
CA ILE A 8 42.37 -64.17 43.50
C ILE A 8 41.43 -62.96 43.47
N THR A 9 40.86 -62.62 42.32
CA THR A 9 39.67 -61.76 42.29
C THR A 9 38.66 -62.29 41.29
N VAL A 10 37.47 -62.51 41.83
CA VAL A 10 36.27 -63.10 41.26
C VAL A 10 35.67 -62.16 40.22
N LEU A 11 35.35 -62.71 39.04
CA LEU A 11 34.52 -62.08 38.01
C LEU A 11 33.08 -61.95 38.52
N ALA A 12 32.68 -60.73 38.88
CA ALA A 12 31.28 -60.34 39.03
C ALA A 12 30.87 -59.49 37.82
N CYS A 13 30.32 -60.13 36.79
CA CYS A 13 29.59 -59.45 35.72
C CYS A 13 28.24 -58.96 36.27
N LEU A 14 28.26 -57.83 36.98
CA LEU A 14 27.05 -57.02 37.19
C LEU A 14 26.80 -56.23 35.91
N ALA A 15 25.85 -56.71 35.11
CA ALA A 15 25.22 -55.93 34.05
C ALA A 15 24.60 -54.68 34.68
N TRP A 16 25.31 -53.55 34.58
CA TRP A 16 24.70 -52.24 34.70
C TRP A 16 23.82 -52.04 33.47
N ALA A 17 22.57 -52.47 33.57
CA ALA A 17 21.51 -51.91 32.75
C ALA A 17 21.36 -50.44 33.19
N THR A 18 22.18 -49.56 32.62
CA THR A 18 21.86 -48.14 32.59
C THR A 18 20.62 -48.02 31.72
N THR A 19 19.46 -47.99 32.36
CA THR A 19 18.31 -47.28 31.84
C THR A 19 18.75 -45.85 31.61
N VAL A 20 19.22 -45.57 30.40
CA VAL A 20 19.18 -44.22 29.85
C VAL A 20 17.69 -43.90 29.77
N LEU A 21 17.16 -43.33 30.85
CA LEU A 21 15.98 -42.50 30.73
C LEU A 21 16.37 -41.47 29.69
N ALA A 22 15.81 -41.61 28.49
CA ALA A 22 15.89 -40.55 27.49
C ALA A 22 15.44 -39.28 28.20
N GLN A 23 16.35 -38.34 28.42
CA GLN A 23 15.96 -36.95 28.60
C GLN A 23 15.14 -36.66 27.34
N THR A 24 13.82 -36.64 27.48
CA THR A 24 12.95 -36.03 26.48
C THR A 24 13.52 -34.63 26.31
N THR A 25 14.17 -34.36 25.19
CA THR A 25 14.70 -33.04 24.89
C THR A 25 13.53 -32.07 25.05
N ASP A 26 13.66 -31.11 25.96
CA ASP A 26 12.66 -30.17 26.48
C ASP A 26 12.22 -29.13 25.42
N ARG A 27 12.18 -29.55 24.14
CA ARG A 27 11.93 -28.72 22.96
C ARG A 27 10.42 -28.67 22.69
N PRO A 28 9.80 -27.50 22.73
CA PRO A 28 8.36 -27.37 22.51
C PRO A 28 8.00 -27.56 21.04
N ASN A 29 6.74 -27.89 20.75
CA ASN A 29 6.17 -27.56 19.45
C ASN A 29 6.02 -26.04 19.33
N ILE A 30 6.12 -25.51 18.13
CA ILE A 30 5.98 -24.09 17.84
C ILE A 30 4.86 -23.95 16.81
N VAL A 31 3.80 -23.22 17.18
CA VAL A 31 2.74 -22.81 16.25
C VAL A 31 2.82 -21.29 16.11
N PHE A 32 3.03 -20.81 14.90
CA PHE A 32 3.13 -19.38 14.61
C PHE A 32 2.03 -18.97 13.63
N ILE A 33 0.99 -18.32 14.15
CA ILE A 33 -0.18 -17.87 13.40
C ILE A 33 0.03 -16.42 13.00
N LEU A 34 -0.04 -16.15 11.69
CA LEU A 34 0.17 -14.83 11.12
C LEU A 34 -1.02 -14.46 10.24
N ALA A 35 -1.86 -13.56 10.74
CA ALA A 35 -2.94 -12.92 9.98
C ALA A 35 -2.37 -11.96 8.91
N ASP A 36 -3.19 -11.58 7.94
CA ASP A 36 -2.80 -10.73 6.81
C ASP A 36 -3.71 -9.50 6.79
N ASP A 37 -3.14 -8.32 7.00
CA ASP A 37 -3.84 -7.03 7.12
C ASP A 37 -4.79 -6.84 8.33
N LEU A 38 -4.69 -7.69 9.36
CA LEU A 38 -5.43 -7.50 10.61
C LEU A 38 -4.89 -6.28 11.38
N GLY A 39 -5.78 -5.37 11.76
CA GLY A 39 -5.45 -4.16 12.49
C GLY A 39 -5.09 -4.39 13.96
N TYR A 40 -4.34 -3.44 14.53
CA TYR A 40 -3.91 -3.45 15.93
C TYR A 40 -5.09 -3.59 16.92
N ALA A 41 -6.21 -2.94 16.64
CA ALA A 41 -7.37 -2.86 17.52
C ALA A 41 -8.56 -3.71 17.05
N ASP A 42 -8.33 -4.73 16.20
CA ASP A 42 -9.42 -5.58 15.68
C ASP A 42 -9.77 -6.77 16.58
N LEU A 43 -9.03 -6.97 17.67
CA LEU A 43 -9.31 -8.02 18.65
C LEU A 43 -9.97 -7.45 19.90
N GLY A 44 -10.87 -8.23 20.52
CA GLY A 44 -11.50 -7.87 21.80
C GLY A 44 -10.47 -7.55 22.87
N SER A 45 -9.42 -8.37 22.94
CA SER A 45 -8.26 -8.17 23.79
C SER A 45 -7.50 -6.87 23.47
N TYR A 46 -7.61 -6.29 22.28
CA TYR A 46 -7.01 -5.00 21.93
C TYR A 46 -8.00 -3.83 21.92
N GLY A 47 -9.20 -4.01 22.48
CA GLY A 47 -10.20 -2.94 22.65
C GLY A 47 -11.35 -2.98 21.64
N GLN A 48 -11.38 -3.93 20.73
CA GLN A 48 -12.49 -4.10 19.79
C GLN A 48 -13.79 -4.43 20.54
N THR A 49 -14.89 -3.77 20.17
CA THR A 49 -16.20 -3.99 20.81
C THR A 49 -17.27 -4.47 19.84
N VAL A 50 -17.03 -4.31 18.53
CA VAL A 50 -18.00 -4.61 17.47
C VAL A 50 -17.77 -6.01 16.91
N ILE A 51 -16.52 -6.34 16.55
CA ILE A 51 -16.10 -7.68 16.10
C ILE A 51 -15.81 -8.55 17.32
N ARG A 52 -16.22 -9.82 17.32
CA ARG A 52 -16.02 -10.72 18.48
C ARG A 52 -14.91 -11.72 18.18
N THR A 53 -13.92 -11.78 19.05
CA THR A 53 -12.77 -12.70 18.94
C THR A 53 -12.57 -13.52 20.22
N PRO A 54 -13.57 -14.30 20.67
CA PRO A 54 -13.52 -14.97 21.97
C PRO A 54 -12.37 -16.00 22.09
N ASN A 55 -11.92 -16.62 21.01
CA ASN A 55 -10.83 -17.60 21.06
C ASN A 55 -9.46 -16.92 21.17
N LEU A 56 -9.26 -15.81 20.47
CA LEU A 56 -8.06 -14.97 20.60
C LEU A 56 -8.04 -14.24 21.94
N ASP A 57 -9.21 -13.85 22.46
CA ASP A 57 -9.33 -13.31 23.81
C ASP A 57 -8.97 -14.37 24.85
N ARG A 58 -9.46 -15.61 24.70
CA ARG A 58 -9.04 -16.76 25.51
C ARG A 58 -7.54 -17.02 25.40
N LEU A 59 -6.95 -16.92 24.20
CA LEU A 59 -5.50 -17.09 24.00
C LEU A 59 -4.72 -16.02 24.80
N ALA A 60 -5.20 -14.77 24.81
CA ALA A 60 -4.60 -13.69 25.60
C ALA A 60 -4.79 -13.89 27.10
N GLU A 61 -5.94 -14.38 27.56
CA GLU A 61 -6.17 -14.72 28.97
C GLU A 61 -5.26 -15.85 29.45
N GLN A 62 -4.97 -16.83 28.59
CA GLN A 62 -4.08 -17.96 28.90
C GLN A 62 -2.60 -17.67 28.68
N GLY A 63 -2.26 -16.49 28.14
CA GLY A 63 -0.90 -16.11 27.77
C GLY A 63 -0.56 -14.67 28.12
N THR A 64 0.41 -14.12 27.41
CA THR A 64 0.80 -12.71 27.48
C THR A 64 0.41 -12.01 26.18
N ARG A 65 -0.29 -10.87 26.32
CA ARG A 65 -0.58 -9.96 25.22
C ARG A 65 0.46 -8.84 25.20
N PHE A 66 1.12 -8.64 24.07
CA PHE A 66 2.15 -7.61 23.90
C PHE A 66 1.58 -6.40 23.17
N THR A 67 1.79 -5.22 23.73
CA THR A 67 1.29 -3.99 23.13
C THR A 67 2.28 -3.39 22.15
N GLN A 68 3.60 -3.65 22.24
CA GLN A 68 4.63 -3.01 21.41
C GLN A 68 5.37 -3.99 20.48
N VAL A 69 4.64 -4.70 19.62
CA VAL A 69 5.25 -5.64 18.65
C VAL A 69 5.17 -5.10 17.24
N TYR A 70 6.32 -5.14 16.56
CA TYR A 70 6.47 -4.57 15.24
C TYR A 70 6.63 -5.63 14.16
N ALA A 71 5.80 -5.56 13.14
CA ALA A 71 5.97 -6.22 11.86
C ALA A 71 7.36 -5.92 11.27
N GLY A 72 7.81 -6.81 10.37
CA GLY A 72 9.07 -6.62 9.68
C GLY A 72 9.05 -5.51 8.64
N SER A 73 7.86 -5.16 8.14
CA SER A 73 7.64 -4.08 7.18
C SER A 73 6.17 -3.66 7.22
N THR A 74 5.82 -2.63 6.45
CA THR A 74 4.47 -2.08 6.34
C THR A 74 3.60 -2.84 5.31
N VAL A 75 4.14 -3.89 4.68
CA VAL A 75 3.46 -4.79 3.75
C VAL A 75 3.96 -6.24 3.85
N CYS A 76 3.13 -7.16 3.35
CA CYS A 76 3.25 -8.60 3.53
C CYS A 76 4.61 -9.25 3.20
N ALA A 77 5.07 -9.25 1.93
CA ALA A 77 6.26 -9.99 1.51
C ALA A 77 7.53 -9.59 2.28
N PRO A 78 7.94 -8.31 2.34
CA PRO A 78 9.10 -7.91 3.13
C PRO A 78 8.93 -8.18 4.63
N SER A 79 7.73 -8.05 5.19
CA SER A 79 7.51 -8.39 6.61
C SER A 79 7.75 -9.87 6.89
N ARG A 80 7.26 -10.75 6.01
CA ARG A 80 7.48 -12.20 6.08
C ARG A 80 8.95 -12.56 5.88
N SER A 81 9.66 -11.85 5.00
CA SER A 81 11.10 -12.02 4.79
C SER A 81 11.88 -11.75 6.07
N VAL A 82 11.57 -10.63 6.75
CA VAL A 82 12.19 -10.28 8.03
C VAL A 82 11.91 -11.32 9.11
N LEU A 83 10.66 -11.80 9.21
CA LEU A 83 10.27 -12.85 10.15
C LEU A 83 11.08 -14.13 9.92
N MET A 84 11.26 -14.51 8.65
CA MET A 84 11.95 -15.75 8.30
C MET A 84 13.46 -15.64 8.47
N THR A 85 14.08 -14.52 8.07
CA THR A 85 15.56 -14.42 8.02
C THR A 85 16.18 -13.73 9.24
N GLY A 86 15.37 -13.13 10.12
CA GLY A 86 15.87 -12.35 11.26
C GLY A 86 16.72 -11.14 10.84
N GLN A 87 16.54 -10.66 9.61
CA GLN A 87 17.20 -9.48 9.06
C GLN A 87 16.17 -8.39 8.82
N HIS A 88 16.47 -7.15 9.18
CA HIS A 88 15.56 -6.04 8.93
C HIS A 88 15.55 -5.66 7.44
N THR A 89 14.61 -4.81 7.02
CA THR A 89 14.43 -4.44 5.59
C THR A 89 15.62 -3.74 4.94
N GLY A 90 16.57 -3.20 5.71
CA GLY A 90 17.85 -2.70 5.21
C GLY A 90 18.83 -3.78 4.75
N HIS A 91 18.61 -5.04 5.13
CA HIS A 91 19.51 -6.18 4.91
C HIS A 91 18.83 -7.33 4.15
N THR A 92 17.60 -7.70 4.52
CA THR A 92 16.88 -8.85 3.95
C THR A 92 16.73 -8.76 2.41
N THR A 93 16.64 -9.91 1.75
CA THR A 93 16.59 -10.03 0.29
C THR A 93 15.31 -9.46 -0.30
N VAL A 94 14.15 -9.70 0.32
CA VAL A 94 12.85 -9.21 -0.16
C VAL A 94 12.45 -7.93 0.60
N ARG A 95 12.52 -6.77 -0.06
CA ARG A 95 12.27 -5.44 0.55
C ARG A 95 11.02 -4.73 0.03
N GLY A 96 10.22 -5.45 -0.74
CA GLY A 96 8.96 -5.03 -1.33
C GLY A 96 8.28 -6.25 -1.95
N ASN A 97 6.98 -6.14 -2.21
CA ASN A 97 6.19 -7.12 -2.93
C ASN A 97 6.67 -7.28 -4.37
N ASN A 98 7.25 -6.24 -4.98
CA ASN A 98 7.86 -6.30 -6.30
C ASN A 98 9.24 -5.63 -6.29
N GLY A 99 10.16 -6.11 -7.13
CA GLY A 99 11.51 -5.57 -7.26
C GLY A 99 12.03 -5.62 -8.70
N ILE A 100 13.03 -4.79 -8.98
CA ILE A 100 13.65 -4.71 -10.32
C ILE A 100 14.29 -6.05 -10.65
N GLY A 101 14.05 -6.58 -11.86
CA GLY A 101 14.63 -7.86 -12.28
C GLY A 101 14.06 -9.09 -11.56
N GLY A 102 12.97 -8.93 -10.80
CA GLY A 102 12.29 -10.06 -10.17
C GLY A 102 11.60 -10.98 -11.16
N VAL A 103 11.29 -12.18 -10.68
CA VAL A 103 10.59 -13.20 -11.44
C VAL A 103 9.15 -12.76 -11.66
N VAL A 104 8.75 -12.67 -12.93
CA VAL A 104 7.35 -12.47 -13.29
C VAL A 104 6.63 -13.80 -13.11
N GLY A 105 6.07 -13.99 -11.93
CA GLY A 105 5.33 -15.20 -11.58
C GLY A 105 3.85 -15.15 -11.93
N LEU A 106 3.13 -16.19 -11.50
CA LEU A 106 1.70 -16.36 -11.75
C LEU A 106 0.93 -15.25 -11.01
N GLY A 107 0.29 -14.32 -11.73
CA GLY A 107 -0.61 -13.31 -11.13
C GLY A 107 -0.39 -11.84 -11.53
N GLY A 108 0.62 -11.49 -12.33
CA GLY A 108 0.80 -10.11 -12.80
C GLY A 108 2.08 -9.88 -13.60
N ALA A 109 2.22 -8.69 -14.19
CA ALA A 109 3.37 -8.32 -15.03
C ALA A 109 4.61 -7.83 -14.24
N GLU A 110 4.45 -7.56 -12.94
CA GLU A 110 5.53 -7.09 -12.08
C GLU A 110 6.37 -8.24 -11.51
N GLY A 111 7.68 -8.05 -11.47
CA GLY A 111 8.64 -9.04 -10.99
C GLY A 111 8.74 -9.09 -9.46
N ARG A 112 8.69 -10.30 -8.91
CA ARG A 112 8.85 -10.60 -7.47
C ARG A 112 10.26 -11.09 -7.20
N ILE A 113 10.87 -10.64 -6.11
CA ILE A 113 12.17 -11.15 -5.66
C ILE A 113 11.90 -12.34 -4.74
N PRO A 114 12.21 -13.59 -5.14
CA PRO A 114 12.13 -14.72 -4.23
C PRO A 114 13.31 -14.68 -3.24
N LEU A 115 13.18 -15.40 -2.12
CA LEU A 115 14.34 -15.76 -1.32
C LEU A 115 15.34 -16.56 -2.17
N GLN A 116 16.61 -16.44 -1.82
CA GLN A 116 17.74 -17.14 -2.42
C GLN A 116 18.20 -18.28 -1.51
N ALA A 117 18.95 -19.23 -2.05
CA ALA A 117 19.52 -20.31 -1.25
C ALA A 117 20.51 -19.83 -0.17
N SER A 118 21.02 -18.59 -0.28
CA SER A 118 21.86 -17.97 0.75
C SER A 118 21.09 -17.34 1.90
N ASP A 119 19.76 -17.16 1.76
CA ASP A 119 18.92 -16.59 2.79
C ASP A 119 18.56 -17.68 3.80
N THR A 120 19.26 -17.75 4.93
CA THR A 120 18.93 -18.73 5.97
C THR A 120 17.63 -18.35 6.67
N THR A 121 16.67 -19.25 6.65
CA THR A 121 15.37 -19.09 7.30
C THR A 121 15.30 -19.81 8.65
N VAL A 122 14.41 -19.32 9.52
CA VAL A 122 14.10 -19.98 10.80
C VAL A 122 13.56 -21.40 10.61
N ALA A 123 12.84 -21.65 9.51
CA ALA A 123 12.33 -22.98 9.17
C ALA A 123 13.47 -23.95 8.86
N GLU A 124 14.47 -23.55 8.06
CA GLU A 124 15.65 -24.38 7.80
C GLU A 124 16.41 -24.72 9.08
N LEU A 125 16.60 -23.74 9.97
CA LEU A 125 17.27 -23.98 11.25
C LEU A 125 16.51 -25.01 12.09
N LEU A 126 15.19 -24.86 12.22
CA LEU A 126 14.34 -25.77 12.97
C LEU A 126 14.33 -27.17 12.33
N GLN A 127 14.18 -27.27 11.01
CA GLN A 127 14.23 -28.53 10.26
C GLN A 127 15.56 -29.25 10.48
N GLN A 128 16.69 -28.56 10.33
CA GLN A 128 18.03 -29.12 10.54
C GLN A 128 18.25 -29.60 11.99
N SER A 129 17.55 -29.00 12.95
CA SER A 129 17.57 -29.43 14.35
C SER A 129 16.64 -30.63 14.63
N GLY A 130 15.86 -31.08 13.64
CA GLY A 130 14.98 -32.25 13.73
C GLY A 130 13.54 -31.93 14.15
N TYR A 131 13.05 -30.71 13.88
CA TYR A 131 11.62 -30.43 13.91
C TYR A 131 10.97 -30.91 12.60
N ALA A 132 9.75 -31.44 12.69
CA ALA A 132 8.88 -31.50 11.53
C ALA A 132 8.40 -30.08 11.19
N THR A 133 8.46 -29.67 9.93
CA THR A 133 8.19 -28.28 9.53
C THR A 133 7.02 -28.21 8.54
N GLY A 134 5.98 -27.47 8.91
CA GLY A 134 4.75 -27.32 8.13
C GLY A 134 4.42 -25.85 7.90
N MET A 135 3.99 -25.55 6.68
CA MET A 135 3.49 -24.24 6.31
C MET A 135 2.14 -24.35 5.59
N ILE A 136 1.11 -23.68 6.10
CA ILE A 136 -0.20 -23.64 5.45
C ILE A 136 -0.69 -22.19 5.30
N GLY A 137 -0.85 -21.72 4.06
CA GLY A 137 -1.31 -20.37 3.75
C GLY A 137 -0.45 -19.63 2.73
N LYS A 138 -0.24 -18.32 2.95
CA LYS A 138 0.47 -17.40 2.04
C LYS A 138 1.97 -17.33 2.33
N TRP A 139 2.79 -17.73 1.35
CA TRP A 139 4.24 -17.62 1.41
C TRP A 139 4.71 -16.21 1.10
N GLY A 140 4.54 -15.75 -0.14
CA GLY A 140 4.95 -14.41 -0.56
C GLY A 140 6.45 -14.24 -0.78
N LEU A 141 7.24 -15.32 -0.65
CA LEU A 141 8.71 -15.29 -0.66
C LEU A 141 9.32 -16.21 -1.74
N GLY A 142 8.49 -16.69 -2.67
CA GLY A 142 8.90 -17.61 -3.71
C GLY A 142 7.99 -17.61 -4.93
N GLU A 143 8.50 -18.15 -6.02
CA GLU A 143 7.74 -18.47 -7.23
C GLU A 143 8.08 -19.90 -7.70
N PRO A 144 7.25 -20.51 -8.57
CA PRO A 144 7.56 -21.81 -9.16
C PRO A 144 8.96 -21.83 -9.78
N ALA A 145 9.71 -22.91 -9.54
CA ALA A 145 11.08 -23.11 -10.04
C ALA A 145 12.09 -22.03 -9.59
N THR A 146 11.90 -21.46 -8.40
CA THR A 146 12.88 -20.59 -7.74
C THR A 146 13.46 -21.24 -6.49
N GLU A 147 14.59 -20.72 -6.00
CA GLU A 147 15.18 -21.14 -4.71
C GLU A 147 14.30 -20.74 -3.52
N GLY A 148 13.37 -19.80 -3.71
CA GLY A 148 12.43 -19.37 -2.67
C GLY A 148 11.23 -20.31 -2.48
N LEU A 149 11.21 -21.51 -3.07
CA LEU A 149 10.14 -22.48 -2.80
C LEU A 149 10.15 -22.92 -1.32
N PRO A 150 9.00 -23.08 -0.65
CA PRO A 150 8.95 -23.47 0.77
C PRO A 150 9.79 -24.72 1.10
N ALA A 151 9.78 -25.73 0.23
CA ALA A 151 10.57 -26.95 0.40
C ALA A 151 12.09 -26.72 0.35
N ALA A 152 12.55 -25.69 -0.36
CA ALA A 152 13.95 -25.28 -0.38
C ALA A 152 14.30 -24.35 0.79
N GLN A 153 13.29 -23.84 1.49
CA GLN A 153 13.38 -22.89 2.60
C GLN A 153 12.95 -23.55 3.91
N GLY A 154 13.22 -24.85 4.05
CA GLY A 154 13.11 -25.57 5.32
C GLY A 154 11.72 -26.01 5.74
N PHE A 155 10.74 -26.08 4.84
CA PHE A 155 9.43 -26.66 5.12
C PHE A 155 9.26 -28.05 4.50
N ASP A 156 9.07 -29.07 5.34
CA ASP A 156 8.79 -30.46 4.91
C ASP A 156 7.41 -30.58 4.27
N TYR A 157 6.45 -29.77 4.73
CA TYR A 157 5.10 -29.70 4.21
C TYR A 157 4.69 -28.27 3.89
N PHE A 158 4.12 -28.06 2.70
CA PHE A 158 3.53 -26.80 2.28
C PHE A 158 2.16 -27.02 1.63
N PHE A 159 1.18 -26.21 2.02
CA PHE A 159 -0.10 -26.09 1.31
C PHE A 159 -0.55 -24.62 1.23
N GLY A 160 -0.60 -24.05 0.03
CA GLY A 160 -1.15 -22.70 -0.18
C GLY A 160 -0.54 -21.92 -1.34
N PHE A 161 -0.39 -20.60 -1.13
CA PHE A 161 0.01 -19.66 -2.18
C PHE A 161 1.51 -19.37 -2.11
N LEU A 162 2.23 -19.52 -3.22
CA LEU A 162 3.65 -19.16 -3.29
C LEU A 162 3.87 -17.64 -3.25
N ASN A 163 2.97 -16.87 -3.84
CA ASN A 163 3.08 -15.42 -3.93
C ASN A 163 1.83 -14.71 -3.38
N GLN A 164 2.02 -13.44 -3.02
CA GLN A 164 1.00 -12.57 -2.46
C GLN A 164 -0.10 -12.22 -3.44
N ARG A 165 0.17 -12.14 -4.75
CA ARG A 165 -0.81 -11.66 -5.73
C ARG A 165 -1.93 -12.66 -5.99
N ARG A 166 -1.63 -13.97 -5.95
CA ARG A 166 -2.63 -15.04 -6.06
C ARG A 166 -3.44 -15.21 -4.77
N ALA A 167 -2.88 -14.77 -3.64
CA ALA A 167 -3.49 -14.87 -2.31
C ALA A 167 -4.53 -13.76 -2.01
N HIS A 168 -4.98 -13.00 -3.01
CA HIS A 168 -6.04 -11.98 -2.84
C HIS A 168 -7.44 -12.59 -2.81
N THR A 169 -7.68 -13.65 -3.59
CA THR A 169 -9.00 -14.32 -3.60
C THR A 169 -9.05 -15.45 -2.59
N TYR A 170 -10.22 -15.62 -1.97
CA TYR A 170 -10.51 -16.72 -1.06
C TYR A 170 -11.16 -17.91 -1.78
N PHE A 171 -11.38 -17.78 -3.09
CA PHE A 171 -11.88 -18.81 -3.99
C PHE A 171 -10.90 -19.02 -5.14
N PRO A 172 -9.67 -19.47 -4.87
CA PRO A 172 -8.65 -19.62 -5.89
C PRO A 172 -9.00 -20.74 -6.86
N GLU A 173 -8.57 -20.63 -8.11
CA GLU A 173 -8.68 -21.74 -9.09
C GLU A 173 -7.66 -22.85 -8.83
N TYR A 174 -6.57 -22.55 -8.12
CA TYR A 174 -5.58 -23.54 -7.67
C TYR A 174 -4.71 -22.97 -6.54
N VAL A 175 -4.16 -23.88 -5.74
CA VAL A 175 -3.02 -23.62 -4.84
C VAL A 175 -1.91 -24.63 -5.09
N TRP A 176 -0.86 -24.61 -4.27
CA TRP A 176 0.25 -25.55 -4.32
C TRP A 176 0.24 -26.44 -3.09
N ARG A 177 0.48 -27.73 -3.27
CA ARG A 177 0.87 -28.67 -2.22
C ARG A 177 2.31 -29.09 -2.50
N ASN A 178 3.24 -28.64 -1.68
CA ASN A 178 4.67 -28.71 -1.96
C ASN A 178 4.96 -28.14 -3.36
N ASN A 179 5.47 -28.96 -4.28
CA ASN A 179 5.80 -28.58 -5.65
C ASN A 179 4.72 -28.97 -6.67
N GLU A 180 3.57 -29.48 -6.21
CA GLU A 180 2.47 -29.92 -7.06
C GLU A 180 1.31 -28.92 -7.00
N ARG A 181 0.73 -28.64 -8.16
CA ARG A 181 -0.46 -27.78 -8.26
C ARG A 181 -1.70 -28.58 -7.89
N VAL A 182 -2.53 -28.02 -7.03
CA VAL A 182 -3.85 -28.56 -6.63
C VAL A 182 -4.93 -27.66 -7.20
N ASP A 183 -5.70 -28.17 -8.16
CA ASP A 183 -6.77 -27.44 -8.83
C ASP A 183 -8.08 -27.43 -8.04
N PHE A 184 -8.77 -26.30 -8.11
CA PHE A 184 -10.08 -26.04 -7.52
C PHE A 184 -11.05 -25.75 -8.66
N PRO A 185 -11.49 -26.78 -9.41
CA PRO A 185 -12.29 -26.60 -10.61
C PRO A 185 -13.57 -25.84 -10.33
N ASP A 186 -14.15 -26.01 -9.13
CA ASP A 186 -15.39 -25.37 -8.69
C ASP A 186 -15.30 -23.86 -8.45
N ASN A 187 -14.09 -23.29 -8.48
CA ASN A 187 -13.87 -21.85 -8.44
C ASN A 187 -13.65 -21.23 -9.83
N VAL A 188 -13.36 -22.05 -10.86
CA VAL A 188 -13.06 -21.58 -12.23
C VAL A 188 -14.21 -20.75 -12.80
N GLY A 189 -13.87 -19.62 -13.43
CA GLY A 189 -14.88 -18.74 -14.02
C GLY A 189 -15.74 -18.03 -12.98
N HIS A 190 -15.17 -17.69 -11.83
CA HIS A 190 -15.79 -16.94 -10.74
C HIS A 190 -17.00 -17.63 -10.08
N ARG A 191 -17.03 -18.96 -10.10
CA ARG A 191 -18.12 -19.72 -9.46
C ARG A 191 -18.12 -19.63 -7.93
N LYS A 192 -16.95 -19.38 -7.31
CA LYS A 192 -16.78 -19.11 -5.87
C LYS A 192 -17.51 -20.12 -4.97
N GLN A 193 -17.24 -21.41 -5.15
CA GLN A 193 -17.93 -22.49 -4.43
C GLN A 193 -17.06 -23.18 -3.38
N ASP A 194 -15.73 -23.15 -3.54
CA ASP A 194 -14.81 -23.85 -2.67
C ASP A 194 -13.89 -22.86 -1.95
N TYR A 195 -14.13 -22.66 -0.65
CA TYR A 195 -13.51 -21.61 0.15
C TYR A 195 -12.17 -22.07 0.73
N ILE A 196 -11.08 -21.37 0.40
CA ILE A 196 -9.72 -21.88 0.69
C ILE A 196 -9.41 -22.00 2.19
N GLN A 197 -10.06 -21.22 3.06
CA GLN A 197 -9.78 -21.28 4.50
C GLN A 197 -10.23 -22.60 5.13
N ASP A 198 -11.26 -23.26 4.61
CA ASP A 198 -11.67 -24.57 5.08
C ASP A 198 -10.56 -25.61 4.84
N HIS A 199 -9.88 -25.51 3.70
CA HIS A 199 -8.73 -26.36 3.39
C HIS A 199 -7.53 -26.00 4.25
N PHE A 200 -7.24 -24.71 4.45
CA PHE A 200 -6.15 -24.30 5.34
C PHE A 200 -6.34 -24.81 6.76
N LEU A 201 -7.55 -24.71 7.31
CA LEU A 201 -7.85 -25.28 8.62
C LEU A 201 -7.69 -26.80 8.62
N ALA A 202 -8.28 -27.50 7.65
CA ALA A 202 -8.20 -28.96 7.58
C ALA A 202 -6.76 -29.47 7.51
N GLU A 203 -5.92 -28.85 6.67
CA GLU A 203 -4.50 -29.18 6.50
C GLU A 203 -3.71 -28.88 7.78
N SER A 204 -4.02 -27.77 8.48
CA SER A 204 -3.40 -27.43 9.76
C SER A 204 -3.70 -28.48 10.84
N LEU A 205 -4.96 -28.90 10.97
CA LEU A 205 -5.37 -29.91 11.92
C LEU A 205 -4.75 -31.28 11.61
N GLN A 206 -4.69 -31.65 10.32
CA GLN A 206 -4.05 -32.90 9.87
C GLN A 206 -2.55 -32.90 10.17
N PHE A 207 -1.85 -31.78 9.99
CA PHE A 207 -0.43 -31.67 10.32
C PHE A 207 -0.19 -31.89 11.83
N VAL A 208 -0.97 -31.22 12.69
CA VAL A 208 -0.92 -31.43 14.14
C VAL A 208 -1.18 -32.89 14.50
N ASP A 209 -2.13 -33.54 13.82
CA ASP A 209 -2.46 -34.94 14.04
C ASP A 209 -1.34 -35.92 13.63
N ALA A 210 -0.63 -35.62 12.55
CA ALA A 210 0.45 -36.44 12.03
C ALA A 210 1.71 -36.38 12.91
N HIS A 211 2.01 -35.21 13.50
CA HIS A 211 3.27 -34.95 14.19
C HIS A 211 3.18 -34.96 15.73
N ARG A 212 2.16 -35.63 16.31
CA ARG A 212 1.95 -35.68 17.78
C ARG A 212 3.13 -36.20 18.61
N LYS A 213 4.04 -36.97 17.98
CA LYS A 213 5.11 -37.73 18.66
C LYS A 213 6.49 -37.08 18.57
N GLU A 214 6.64 -36.01 17.81
CA GLU A 214 7.91 -35.32 17.58
C GLU A 214 7.69 -33.80 17.66
N PRO A 215 8.72 -33.00 17.96
CA PRO A 215 8.58 -31.55 17.94
C PRO A 215 8.29 -31.07 16.52
N PHE A 216 7.37 -30.12 16.39
CA PHE A 216 7.04 -29.53 15.09
C PHE A 216 7.02 -28.00 15.11
N PHE A 217 7.31 -27.41 13.97
CA PHE A 217 7.12 -26.00 13.67
C PHE A 217 6.02 -25.87 12.62
N LEU A 218 4.90 -25.28 13.01
CA LEU A 218 3.75 -25.04 12.16
C LEU A 218 3.57 -23.54 11.96
N TYR A 219 3.92 -23.05 10.78
CA TYR A 219 3.71 -21.68 10.36
C TYR A 219 2.38 -21.55 9.61
N LEU A 220 1.47 -20.71 10.13
CA LEU A 220 0.12 -20.51 9.61
C LEU A 220 -0.10 -19.07 9.15
N PRO A 221 0.46 -18.69 7.99
CA PRO A 221 0.20 -17.42 7.35
C PRO A 221 -1.18 -17.38 6.68
N PHE A 222 -2.24 -17.32 7.49
CA PHE A 222 -3.60 -17.18 6.97
C PHE A 222 -3.74 -15.88 6.18
N THR A 223 -4.54 -15.93 5.11
CA THR A 223 -4.81 -14.75 4.28
C THR A 223 -5.91 -13.86 4.88
N LEU A 224 -6.63 -14.30 5.90
CA LEU A 224 -7.63 -13.47 6.58
C LEU A 224 -6.96 -12.36 7.41
N PRO A 225 -7.52 -11.13 7.46
CA PRO A 225 -8.66 -10.60 6.69
C PRO A 225 -8.28 -9.78 5.43
N HIS A 226 -7.19 -10.11 4.72
CA HIS A 226 -6.68 -9.36 3.57
C HIS A 226 -7.74 -9.10 2.49
N ASP A 227 -7.54 -7.99 1.77
CA ASP A 227 -8.38 -7.45 0.69
C ASP A 227 -8.89 -8.45 -0.37
N ASP A 228 -9.92 -7.93 -1.05
CA ASP A 228 -11.06 -8.47 -1.82
C ASP A 228 -12.31 -8.81 -0.99
N TYR A 229 -12.17 -8.88 0.35
CA TYR A 229 -13.25 -9.09 1.33
C TYR A 229 -14.26 -10.18 0.92
N GLU A 230 -13.75 -11.31 0.45
CA GLU A 230 -14.57 -12.44 0.03
C GLU A 230 -14.77 -13.40 1.19
N ILE A 231 -16.02 -13.68 1.54
CA ILE A 231 -16.36 -14.67 2.56
C ILE A 231 -17.55 -15.53 2.12
N ASP A 232 -17.52 -16.81 2.51
CA ASP A 232 -18.54 -17.81 2.23
C ASP A 232 -19.85 -17.55 3.01
N THR A 233 -19.75 -16.99 4.22
CA THR A 233 -20.90 -16.61 5.05
C THR A 233 -20.66 -15.33 5.83
N LEU A 234 -21.63 -14.40 5.80
CA LEU A 234 -21.61 -13.19 6.63
C LEU A 234 -21.93 -13.46 8.10
N GLY A 235 -22.34 -14.69 8.45
CA GLY A 235 -22.75 -15.06 9.80
C GLY A 235 -23.78 -14.08 10.38
N ARG A 236 -23.49 -13.56 11.58
CA ARG A 236 -24.37 -12.61 12.28
C ARG A 236 -24.44 -11.21 11.65
N PHE A 237 -23.59 -10.90 10.66
CA PHE A 237 -23.56 -9.59 10.03
C PHE A 237 -24.50 -9.49 8.82
N VAL A 238 -25.22 -10.56 8.45
CA VAL A 238 -26.19 -10.56 7.34
C VAL A 238 -27.25 -9.45 7.51
N ASP A 239 -27.72 -9.23 8.73
CA ASP A 239 -28.77 -8.26 9.07
C ASP A 239 -28.23 -6.85 9.40
N SER A 240 -26.90 -6.65 9.35
CA SER A 240 -26.26 -5.34 9.56
C SER A 240 -26.41 -4.43 8.33
N LEU A 241 -27.64 -4.17 7.89
CA LEU A 241 -27.92 -3.50 6.61
C LEU A 241 -27.45 -2.03 6.53
N SER A 242 -27.14 -1.40 7.66
CA SER A 242 -26.52 -0.07 7.71
C SER A 242 -25.02 -0.08 7.42
N TRP A 243 -24.41 -1.27 7.33
CA TRP A 243 -23.00 -1.47 7.07
C TRP A 243 -22.78 -1.70 5.57
N SER A 244 -21.65 -1.24 5.04
CA SER A 244 -21.26 -1.58 3.67
C SER A 244 -21.08 -3.11 3.52
N PRO A 245 -21.15 -3.65 2.29
CA PRO A 245 -20.79 -5.06 2.05
C PRO A 245 -19.40 -5.41 2.61
N ASP A 246 -18.41 -4.56 2.36
CA ASP A 246 -17.02 -4.77 2.80
C ASP A 246 -16.88 -4.73 4.33
N GLU A 247 -17.58 -3.83 5.02
CA GLU A 247 -17.58 -3.78 6.50
C GLU A 247 -18.12 -5.09 7.09
N ARG A 248 -19.21 -5.63 6.53
CA ARG A 248 -19.81 -6.90 6.99
C ARG A 248 -18.90 -8.08 6.69
N ALA A 249 -18.31 -8.10 5.50
CA ALA A 249 -17.38 -9.15 5.09
C ALA A 249 -16.11 -9.14 5.95
N TYR A 250 -15.48 -7.96 6.13
CA TYR A 250 -14.31 -7.79 7.00
C TYR A 250 -14.57 -8.31 8.42
N ALA A 251 -15.67 -7.87 9.04
CA ALA A 251 -16.03 -8.32 10.38
C ALA A 251 -16.24 -9.84 10.43
N ALA A 252 -16.93 -10.41 9.44
CA ALA A 252 -17.13 -11.86 9.33
C ALA A 252 -15.81 -12.63 9.13
N MET A 253 -14.85 -12.06 8.39
CA MET A 253 -13.52 -12.63 8.15
C MET A 253 -12.67 -12.67 9.42
N VAL A 254 -12.75 -11.63 10.25
CA VAL A 254 -12.06 -11.62 11.55
C VAL A 254 -12.69 -12.62 12.51
N GLU A 255 -14.03 -12.73 12.57
CA GLU A 255 -14.68 -13.78 13.39
C GLU A 255 -14.40 -15.20 12.87
N ARG A 256 -14.25 -15.36 11.56
CA ARG A 256 -13.83 -16.61 10.91
C ARG A 256 -12.41 -17.01 11.33
N LEU A 257 -11.47 -16.07 11.28
CA LEU A 257 -10.09 -16.27 11.76
C LEU A 257 -10.09 -16.70 13.23
N ASP A 258 -10.82 -16.00 14.09
CA ASP A 258 -10.93 -16.34 15.52
C ASP A 258 -11.43 -17.78 15.73
N ARG A 259 -12.51 -18.16 15.04
CA ARG A 259 -13.07 -19.50 15.12
C ARG A 259 -12.05 -20.56 14.71
N ASP A 260 -11.34 -20.35 13.60
CA ASP A 260 -10.39 -21.32 13.06
C ASP A 260 -9.16 -21.45 13.98
N VAL A 261 -8.72 -20.37 14.62
CA VAL A 261 -7.72 -20.42 15.70
C VAL A 261 -8.25 -21.21 16.90
N GLY A 262 -9.51 -21.00 17.31
CA GLY A 262 -10.14 -21.77 18.38
C GLY A 262 -10.09 -23.28 18.14
N LEU A 263 -10.47 -23.72 16.93
CA LEU A 263 -10.44 -25.13 16.54
C LEU A 263 -9.03 -25.72 16.55
N LEU A 264 -8.01 -24.94 16.20
CA LEU A 264 -6.61 -25.35 16.30
C LEU A 264 -6.16 -25.51 17.76
N LEU A 265 -6.51 -24.56 18.63
CA LEU A 265 -6.19 -24.62 20.06
C LEU A 265 -6.85 -25.83 20.70
N ASP A 266 -8.13 -26.07 20.40
CA ASP A 266 -8.88 -27.22 20.90
C ASP A 266 -8.24 -28.53 20.42
N ARG A 267 -7.78 -28.59 19.16
CA ARG A 267 -7.05 -29.77 18.66
C ARG A 267 -5.71 -30.01 19.36
N LEU A 268 -5.00 -28.96 19.75
CA LEU A 268 -3.78 -29.11 20.56
C LEU A 268 -4.10 -29.67 21.95
N GLU A 269 -5.23 -29.27 22.55
CA GLU A 269 -5.71 -29.80 23.83
C GLU A 269 -6.16 -31.27 23.69
N GLU A 270 -6.99 -31.59 22.70
CA GLU A 270 -7.47 -32.95 22.40
C GLU A 270 -6.34 -33.97 22.16
N ASN A 271 -5.19 -33.49 21.69
CA ASN A 271 -4.02 -34.31 21.39
C ASN A 271 -2.96 -34.34 22.51
N ASP A 272 -3.24 -33.77 23.68
CA ASP A 272 -2.29 -33.64 24.79
C ASP A 272 -0.96 -32.95 24.34
N LEU A 273 -1.09 -31.93 23.48
CA LEU A 273 0.02 -31.12 22.96
C LEU A 273 0.08 -29.73 23.59
N ALA A 274 -1.01 -29.24 24.18
CA ALA A 274 -1.14 -27.87 24.67
C ALA A 274 -0.02 -27.46 25.64
N ASP A 275 0.37 -28.32 26.58
CA ASP A 275 1.37 -28.02 27.62
C ASP A 275 2.83 -28.07 27.12
N ARG A 276 3.04 -28.49 25.88
CA ARG A 276 4.37 -28.53 25.22
C ARG A 276 4.38 -27.75 23.91
N THR A 277 3.39 -26.88 23.69
CA THR A 277 3.28 -26.07 22.47
C THR A 277 3.28 -24.60 22.83
N VAL A 278 4.23 -23.85 22.28
CA VAL A 278 4.16 -22.39 22.28
C VAL A 278 3.35 -21.95 21.06
N VAL A 279 2.33 -21.12 21.31
CA VAL A 279 1.49 -20.54 20.26
C VAL A 279 1.74 -19.04 20.20
N PHE A 280 2.13 -18.55 19.03
CA PHE A 280 2.22 -17.13 18.69
C PHE A 280 1.05 -16.77 17.77
N PHE A 281 0.43 -15.62 18.01
CA PHE A 281 -0.55 -15.02 17.10
C PHE A 281 -0.18 -13.56 16.85
N CYS A 282 -0.09 -13.15 15.59
CA CYS A 282 0.05 -11.75 15.21
C CYS A 282 -0.47 -11.45 13.79
N SER A 283 -0.30 -10.20 13.33
CA SER A 283 -0.58 -9.77 11.96
C SER A 283 0.72 -9.45 11.21
N ASP A 284 0.77 -9.62 9.90
CA ASP A 284 1.99 -9.38 9.11
C ASP A 284 2.31 -7.90 8.89
N ASN A 285 1.33 -7.01 8.97
CA ASN A 285 1.48 -5.57 8.96
C ASN A 285 0.24 -4.91 9.61
N GLY A 286 0.23 -3.59 9.69
CA GLY A 286 -0.94 -2.83 10.12
C GLY A 286 -2.16 -3.01 9.21
N ALA A 287 -3.31 -2.49 9.65
CA ALA A 287 -4.60 -2.68 8.98
C ALA A 287 -4.56 -2.21 7.51
N ALA A 288 -5.19 -2.94 6.58
CA ALA A 288 -5.36 -2.41 5.22
C ALA A 288 -6.29 -1.19 5.18
N GLN A 289 -7.39 -1.26 5.93
CA GLN A 289 -8.36 -0.19 6.12
C GLN A 289 -8.49 0.10 7.61
N ARG A 290 -8.61 1.38 7.97
CA ARG A 290 -8.73 1.79 9.38
C ARG A 290 -10.17 1.69 9.89
N TRP A 291 -11.15 1.59 9.00
CA TRP A 291 -12.58 1.50 9.33
C TRP A 291 -13.02 2.52 10.40
N GLU A 292 -12.62 3.77 10.21
CA GLU A 292 -12.81 4.89 11.14
C GLU A 292 -14.29 5.06 11.52
N GLY A 293 -14.57 5.14 12.82
CA GLY A 293 -15.90 5.25 13.40
C GLY A 293 -16.71 3.95 13.40
N ARG A 294 -16.16 2.85 12.87
CA ARG A 294 -16.81 1.53 12.85
C ARG A 294 -16.06 0.47 13.63
N PHE A 295 -14.84 0.15 13.20
CA PHE A 295 -13.98 -0.81 13.88
C PHE A 295 -12.74 -0.13 14.46
N ASP A 296 -12.34 1.04 13.94
CA ASP A 296 -11.16 1.78 14.37
C ASP A 296 -9.93 0.86 14.43
N SER A 297 -9.65 0.15 13.34
CA SER A 297 -8.73 -1.00 13.28
C SER A 297 -7.27 -0.68 13.64
N SER A 298 -6.82 0.56 13.48
CA SER A 298 -5.50 1.00 13.99
C SER A 298 -5.53 1.43 15.47
N GLY A 299 -6.71 1.52 16.08
CA GLY A 299 -6.94 2.09 17.40
C GLY A 299 -6.38 3.52 17.50
N PRO A 300 -5.61 3.85 18.56
CA PRO A 300 -5.02 5.17 18.72
C PRO A 300 -3.81 5.43 17.80
N LEU A 301 -3.38 4.43 17.02
CA LEU A 301 -2.15 4.52 16.23
C LEU A 301 -2.40 5.23 14.89
N ARG A 302 -1.43 6.06 14.48
CA ARG A 302 -1.48 6.78 13.20
C ARG A 302 -1.08 5.89 12.05
N GLY A 303 -1.75 6.06 10.91
CA GLY A 303 -1.43 5.34 9.68
C GLY A 303 -2.00 3.92 9.63
N ARG A 304 -1.64 3.22 8.57
CA ARG A 304 -2.14 1.88 8.20
C ARG A 304 -1.11 1.15 7.33
N LYS A 305 -1.46 0.00 6.77
CA LYS A 305 -0.64 -0.71 5.76
C LYS A 305 -0.03 0.27 4.75
N ARG A 306 1.26 0.06 4.42
CA ARG A 306 2.14 0.94 3.62
C ARG A 306 2.67 2.21 4.30
N ASP A 307 2.15 2.60 5.47
CA ASP A 307 2.66 3.76 6.21
C ASP A 307 3.73 3.36 7.24
N MET A 308 4.81 4.14 7.36
CA MET A 308 5.86 3.92 8.36
C MET A 308 5.50 4.37 9.80
N TYR A 309 4.30 4.90 9.97
CA TYR A 309 3.71 5.25 11.27
C TYR A 309 3.34 3.99 12.07
N GLU A 310 3.06 4.13 13.37
CA GLU A 310 2.78 3.02 14.30
C GLU A 310 1.65 2.13 13.79
N GLY A 311 0.60 2.68 13.20
CA GLY A 311 -0.54 1.94 12.69
C GLY A 311 -0.24 1.09 11.44
N GLY A 312 0.91 1.26 10.80
CA GLY A 312 1.38 0.40 9.70
C GLY A 312 2.39 -0.67 10.12
N LEU A 313 3.08 -0.47 11.24
CA LEU A 313 4.15 -1.36 11.73
C LEU A 313 3.75 -2.17 12.97
N ARG A 314 3.01 -1.57 13.91
CA ARG A 314 2.67 -2.16 15.20
C ARG A 314 1.43 -3.03 15.05
N THR A 315 1.53 -4.29 15.50
CA THR A 315 0.55 -5.35 15.28
C THR A 315 0.09 -5.94 16.62
N PRO A 316 -1.09 -6.58 16.68
CA PRO A 316 -1.43 -7.36 17.86
C PRO A 316 -0.46 -8.55 17.93
N MET A 317 -0.04 -8.94 19.13
CA MET A 317 0.79 -10.11 19.39
C MET A 317 0.38 -10.78 20.71
N ILE A 318 0.02 -12.05 20.63
CA ILE A 318 -0.32 -12.88 21.78
C ILE A 318 0.58 -14.10 21.78
N VAL A 319 1.18 -14.43 22.93
CA VAL A 319 1.99 -15.62 23.10
C VAL A 319 1.46 -16.45 24.26
N ARG A 320 1.28 -17.76 24.04
CA ARG A 320 0.77 -18.70 25.04
C ARG A 320 1.64 -19.94 25.10
N TYR A 321 2.18 -20.24 26.29
CA TYR A 321 2.87 -21.48 26.61
C TYR A 321 2.67 -21.80 28.11
N PRO A 322 1.78 -22.76 28.46
CA PRO A 322 1.44 -23.05 29.85
C PRO A 322 2.67 -23.33 30.71
N GLY A 323 2.72 -22.70 31.88
CA GLY A 323 3.81 -22.87 32.84
C GLY A 323 5.14 -22.21 32.43
N ARG A 324 5.24 -21.60 31.24
CA ARG A 324 6.45 -20.94 30.74
C ARG A 324 6.25 -19.48 30.35
N VAL A 325 5.07 -19.12 29.86
CA VAL A 325 4.68 -17.72 29.57
C VAL A 325 3.63 -17.29 30.60
N PRO A 326 3.77 -16.09 31.22
CA PRO A 326 2.79 -15.60 32.19
C PRO A 326 1.39 -15.50 31.58
N ALA A 327 0.40 -16.13 32.22
CA ALA A 327 -1.00 -16.04 31.80
C ALA A 327 -1.64 -14.73 32.27
N GLY A 328 -2.62 -14.22 31.52
CA GLY A 328 -3.40 -13.03 31.84
C GLY A 328 -2.57 -11.74 31.95
N THR A 329 -1.40 -11.71 31.32
CA THR A 329 -0.42 -10.61 31.47
C THR A 329 -0.43 -9.71 30.25
N VAL A 330 -0.23 -8.41 30.46
CA VAL A 330 0.00 -7.43 29.40
C VAL A 330 1.46 -6.97 29.50
N SER A 331 2.19 -7.04 28.39
CA SER A 331 3.59 -6.60 28.32
C SER A 331 3.74 -5.44 27.33
N GLU A 332 4.49 -4.42 27.74
CA GLU A 332 4.82 -3.26 26.90
C GLU A 332 6.25 -3.34 26.35
N VAL A 333 6.96 -4.44 26.58
CA VAL A 333 8.34 -4.61 26.10
C VAL A 333 8.36 -4.61 24.57
N PRO A 334 9.16 -3.74 23.93
CA PRO A 334 9.22 -3.68 22.48
C PRO A 334 10.05 -4.82 21.89
N TRP A 335 9.51 -5.48 20.87
CA TRP A 335 10.23 -6.44 20.02
C TRP A 335 9.65 -6.47 18.60
N SER A 336 10.35 -7.10 17.66
CA SER A 336 9.97 -7.07 16.24
C SER A 336 10.15 -8.43 15.57
N PHE A 337 9.57 -8.62 14.39
CA PHE A 337 9.73 -9.82 13.57
C PHE A 337 11.18 -10.20 13.31
N VAL A 338 12.10 -9.22 13.31
CA VAL A 338 13.54 -9.47 13.23
C VAL A 338 14.06 -10.38 14.36
N ASP A 339 13.36 -10.40 15.49
CA ASP A 339 13.68 -11.20 16.68
C ASP A 339 13.12 -12.63 16.63
N VAL A 340 12.29 -12.97 15.65
CA VAL A 340 11.64 -14.30 15.58
C VAL A 340 12.68 -15.39 15.35
N LEU A 341 13.52 -15.28 14.32
CA LEU A 341 14.59 -16.26 14.06
C LEU A 341 15.46 -16.50 15.30
N PRO A 342 16.03 -15.48 15.98
CA PRO A 342 16.87 -15.73 17.13
C PRO A 342 16.13 -16.27 18.35
N THR A 343 14.88 -15.87 18.56
CA THR A 343 14.05 -16.35 19.67
C THR A 343 13.65 -17.82 19.49
N LEU A 344 13.20 -18.20 18.29
CA LEU A 344 12.84 -19.60 18.01
C LEU A 344 14.07 -20.51 17.96
N SER A 345 15.21 -20.01 17.48
CA SER A 345 16.49 -20.72 17.55
C SER A 345 16.90 -21.00 19.00
N ALA A 346 16.76 -20.01 19.89
CA ALA A 346 17.06 -20.19 21.31
C ALA A 346 16.13 -21.23 21.97
N LEU A 347 14.84 -21.20 21.68
CA LEU A 347 13.87 -22.20 22.14
C LEU A 347 14.23 -23.63 21.69
N ALA A 348 14.79 -23.76 20.49
CA ALA A 348 15.21 -25.04 19.93
C ALA A 348 16.65 -25.45 20.31
N GLY A 349 17.39 -24.59 21.03
CA GLY A 349 18.80 -24.82 21.39
C GLY A 349 19.77 -24.74 20.21
N ILE A 350 19.47 -23.91 19.21
CA ILE A 350 20.21 -23.74 17.97
C ILE A 350 21.10 -22.49 18.04
N ASN A 351 22.32 -22.59 17.53
CA ASN A 351 23.21 -21.42 17.39
C ASN A 351 22.78 -20.54 16.20
N LEU A 352 22.85 -19.22 16.39
CA LEU A 352 22.43 -18.28 15.36
C LEU A 352 23.41 -18.21 14.18
N PRO A 353 22.92 -18.04 12.95
CA PRO A 353 23.76 -17.72 11.81
C PRO A 353 24.34 -16.30 11.96
N ALA A 354 25.54 -16.11 11.42
CA ALA A 354 26.17 -14.79 11.36
C ALA A 354 25.33 -13.84 10.49
N GLY A 355 25.25 -12.56 10.88
CA GLY A 355 24.50 -11.55 10.12
C GLY A 355 22.99 -11.54 10.38
N THR A 356 22.54 -12.14 11.48
CA THR A 356 21.21 -11.92 12.07
C THR A 356 21.18 -10.52 12.71
N ASP A 357 20.15 -9.73 12.42
CA ASP A 357 19.99 -8.38 12.99
C ASP A 357 19.24 -8.38 14.32
N GLY A 358 18.37 -9.38 14.52
CA GLY A 358 17.54 -9.52 15.71
C GLY A 358 18.28 -10.07 16.92
N THR A 359 17.58 -10.09 18.04
CA THR A 359 18.06 -10.69 19.30
C THR A 359 17.07 -11.70 19.86
N ASN A 360 17.55 -12.60 20.70
CA ASN A 360 16.67 -13.50 21.45
C ASN A 360 15.86 -12.70 22.48
N VAL A 361 14.53 -12.69 22.32
CA VAL A 361 13.61 -12.05 23.27
C VAL A 361 12.79 -13.05 24.10
N TRP A 362 13.20 -14.32 24.11
CA TRP A 362 12.52 -15.36 24.90
C TRP A 362 12.43 -15.03 26.40
N PRO A 363 13.49 -14.53 27.08
CA PRO A 363 13.40 -14.19 28.50
C PRO A 363 12.25 -13.20 28.79
N GLN A 364 12.06 -12.21 27.93
CA GLN A 364 11.01 -11.21 28.04
C GLN A 364 9.62 -11.82 27.80
N ILE A 365 9.53 -12.76 26.86
CA ILE A 365 8.29 -13.48 26.56
C ILE A 365 7.91 -14.42 27.73
N ALA A 366 8.89 -15.09 28.32
CA ALA A 366 8.72 -15.99 29.45
C ALA A 366 8.52 -15.26 30.81
N GLY A 367 8.59 -13.91 30.82
CA GLY A 367 8.50 -13.12 32.05
C GLY A 367 9.69 -13.31 32.98
N GLU A 368 10.83 -13.76 32.44
CA GLU A 368 12.09 -13.88 33.15
C GLU A 368 12.76 -12.51 33.28
N ASP A 369 13.55 -12.32 34.35
CA ASP A 369 14.38 -11.12 34.49
C ASP A 369 15.53 -11.18 33.47
N PRO A 370 15.56 -10.29 32.46
CA PRO A 370 16.57 -10.33 31.42
C PRO A 370 17.96 -9.89 31.90
N GLY A 371 18.10 -9.39 33.13
CA GLY A 371 19.35 -8.90 33.70
C GLY A 371 19.87 -7.58 33.12
N GLN A 372 19.35 -7.13 31.96
CA GLN A 372 19.55 -5.80 31.38
C GLN A 372 18.24 -5.27 30.76
N PRO A 373 17.95 -3.96 30.89
CA PRO A 373 16.79 -3.35 30.24
C PRO A 373 16.86 -3.49 28.71
N VAL A 374 15.78 -3.96 28.12
CA VAL A 374 15.59 -4.14 26.66
C VAL A 374 15.16 -2.82 26.00
N THR A 375 15.20 -1.72 26.75
CA THR A 375 14.58 -0.45 26.40
C THR A 375 15.46 0.46 25.55
N ASP A 376 16.76 0.17 25.35
CA ASP A 376 17.65 0.94 24.43
C ASP A 376 17.90 0.21 23.09
N ARG A 377 16.93 -0.57 22.62
CA ARG A 377 17.03 -1.29 21.36
C ARG A 377 16.77 -0.40 20.15
N THR A 378 17.51 -0.65 19.07
CA THR A 378 17.29 -0.02 17.77
C THR A 378 16.49 -0.95 16.87
N PHE A 379 15.43 -0.42 16.26
CA PHE A 379 14.63 -1.09 15.23
C PHE A 379 14.65 -0.23 13.96
N TYR A 380 14.74 -0.87 12.80
CA TYR A 380 14.93 -0.18 11.52
C TYR A 380 13.99 -0.73 10.45
N TRP A 381 13.42 0.16 9.66
CA TRP A 381 12.58 -0.16 8.52
C TRP A 381 12.87 0.73 7.32
N GLU A 382 12.84 0.15 6.13
CA GLU A 382 12.75 0.84 4.84
C GLU A 382 11.70 0.18 3.96
N PHE A 383 11.09 0.96 3.08
CA PHE A 383 10.08 0.48 2.15
C PHE A 383 10.21 1.20 0.81
N HIS A 384 10.11 0.44 -0.28
CA HIS A 384 10.52 0.89 -1.61
C HIS A 384 9.36 1.01 -2.62
N GLU A 385 8.12 0.68 -2.24
CA GLU A 385 6.96 0.82 -3.12
C GLU A 385 6.21 2.14 -2.89
N GLY A 386 5.71 2.76 -3.97
CA GLY A 386 5.05 4.07 -3.90
C GLY A 386 6.03 5.22 -3.59
N GLY A 387 7.32 4.97 -3.77
CA GLY A 387 8.42 5.82 -3.30
C GLY A 387 9.22 5.13 -2.19
N TYR A 388 10.25 5.81 -1.71
CA TYR A 388 11.06 5.33 -0.58
C TYR A 388 10.57 5.92 0.73
N GLN A 389 10.38 5.09 1.75
CA GLN A 389 10.09 5.51 3.12
C GLN A 389 11.05 4.82 4.09
N GLN A 390 11.32 5.45 5.22
CA GLN A 390 12.21 4.90 6.24
C GLN A 390 11.70 5.25 7.64
N ALA A 391 11.85 4.32 8.57
CA ALA A 391 11.64 4.56 9.99
C ALA A 391 12.77 3.96 10.80
N ILE A 392 13.08 4.59 11.92
CA ILE A 392 14.00 4.05 12.92
C ILE A 392 13.47 4.37 14.31
N ARG A 393 13.51 3.39 15.21
CA ARG A 393 13.17 3.56 16.62
C ARG A 393 14.37 3.23 17.48
N ARG A 394 14.71 4.09 18.43
CA ARG A 394 15.64 3.77 19.53
C ARG A 394 15.07 4.24 20.85
N GLY A 395 14.82 3.29 21.73
CA GLY A 395 14.09 3.52 22.99
C GLY A 395 12.74 4.20 22.78
N PRO A 396 12.47 5.35 23.43
CA PRO A 396 11.19 6.03 23.29
C PRO A 396 11.06 6.78 21.95
N TYR A 397 12.18 7.11 21.31
CA TYR A 397 12.16 7.93 20.12
C TYR A 397 12.01 7.12 18.84
N LYS A 398 11.12 7.58 17.96
CA LYS A 398 10.95 7.08 16.61
C LYS A 398 11.06 8.22 15.61
N ALA A 399 11.93 8.07 14.62
CA ALA A 399 12.06 9.00 13.50
C ALA A 399 11.53 8.37 12.21
N ILE A 400 10.87 9.18 11.38
CA ILE A 400 10.28 8.75 10.11
C ILE A 400 10.62 9.75 9.01
N ARG A 401 10.85 9.28 7.79
CA ARG A 401 10.83 10.11 6.57
C ARG A 401 10.15 9.38 5.42
N THR A 402 9.37 10.12 4.62
CA THR A 402 8.55 9.55 3.52
C THR A 402 9.18 9.70 2.12
N ALA A 403 10.43 10.19 2.09
CA ALA A 403 11.34 10.18 0.96
C ALA A 403 12.80 10.29 1.46
N PRO A 404 13.82 9.92 0.66
CA PRO A 404 15.23 10.03 1.06
C PRO A 404 15.68 11.48 1.24
N ASP A 405 15.05 12.41 0.52
CA ASP A 405 15.36 13.83 0.44
C ASP A 405 14.47 14.70 1.33
N LEU A 406 13.51 14.11 2.06
CA LEU A 406 12.71 14.82 3.05
C LEU A 406 13.38 14.79 4.43
N ASP A 407 13.10 15.84 5.21
CA ASP A 407 13.49 15.93 6.60
C ASP A 407 12.84 14.80 7.43
N TRP A 408 13.50 14.42 8.51
CA TRP A 408 12.98 13.45 9.47
C TRP A 408 11.95 14.11 10.39
N GLU A 409 10.79 13.47 10.53
CA GLU A 409 9.89 13.65 11.65
C GLU A 409 10.43 12.89 12.87
N LEU A 410 10.14 13.36 14.09
CA LEU A 410 10.56 12.70 15.34
C LEU A 410 9.43 12.68 16.37
N TYR A 411 9.16 11.50 16.94
CA TYR A 411 8.13 11.30 17.94
C TYR A 411 8.69 10.59 19.19
N ASN A 412 8.16 10.92 20.37
CA ASN A 412 8.39 10.17 21.60
C ASN A 412 7.17 9.28 21.86
N LEU A 413 7.32 7.96 21.68
CA LEU A 413 6.24 6.99 21.74
C LEU A 413 5.77 6.65 23.16
N GLU A 414 6.49 7.04 24.22
CA GLU A 414 6.02 6.85 25.60
C GLU A 414 4.85 7.78 25.90
N ASP A 415 4.93 9.04 25.43
CA ASP A 415 3.90 10.05 25.67
C ASP A 415 2.96 10.25 24.45
N ASP A 416 3.41 9.88 23.25
CA ASP A 416 2.71 10.13 21.99
C ASP A 416 2.70 8.89 21.06
N PRO A 417 2.01 7.81 21.44
CA PRO A 417 1.89 6.60 20.61
C PRO A 417 1.12 6.84 19.29
N GLY A 418 0.41 7.97 19.18
CA GLY A 418 -0.31 8.38 17.98
C GLY A 418 0.52 9.25 17.02
N GLU A 419 1.77 9.54 17.35
CA GLU A 419 2.69 10.31 16.49
C GLU A 419 2.09 11.65 16.02
N ALA A 420 1.46 12.37 16.95
CA ALA A 420 0.74 13.62 16.68
C ALA A 420 1.65 14.87 16.80
N ASN A 421 2.70 14.81 17.60
CA ASN A 421 3.55 15.94 17.97
C ASN A 421 4.98 15.74 17.47
N ASP A 422 5.29 16.30 16.29
CA ASP A 422 6.64 16.24 15.75
C ASP A 422 7.62 17.10 16.57
N LEU A 423 8.67 16.46 17.08
CA LEU A 423 9.72 17.02 17.91
C LEU A 423 10.99 17.35 17.11
N ALA A 424 11.06 17.11 15.81
CA ALA A 424 12.31 17.19 15.04
C ALA A 424 13.02 18.55 15.16
N VAL A 425 12.27 19.65 15.14
CA VAL A 425 12.80 21.02 15.31
C VAL A 425 13.29 21.27 16.74
N ARG A 426 12.67 20.63 17.74
CA ARG A 426 12.97 20.81 19.16
C ARG A 426 14.14 19.92 19.63
N GLU A 427 14.32 18.76 19.02
CA GLU A 427 15.30 17.74 19.40
C GLU A 427 16.27 17.38 18.23
N PRO A 428 16.95 18.35 17.60
CA PRO A 428 17.74 18.12 16.38
C PRO A 428 18.96 17.20 16.60
N THR A 429 19.41 17.04 17.85
CA THR A 429 20.49 16.10 18.19
C THR A 429 20.01 14.65 18.12
N VAL A 430 18.80 14.36 18.60
CA VAL A 430 18.18 13.03 18.54
C VAL A 430 17.89 12.66 17.08
N VAL A 431 17.38 13.60 16.29
CA VAL A 431 17.19 13.40 14.84
C VAL A 431 18.50 12.99 14.16
N ARG A 432 19.60 13.69 14.44
CA ARG A 432 20.91 13.37 13.84
C ARG A 432 21.43 12.01 14.27
N GLU A 433 21.26 11.65 15.54
CA GLU A 433 21.64 10.32 16.04
C GLU A 433 20.88 9.20 15.31
N LEU A 434 19.56 9.31 15.26
CA LEU A 434 18.70 8.33 14.59
C LEU A 434 18.97 8.28 13.09
N ALA A 435 19.18 9.42 12.43
CA ALA A 435 19.54 9.47 11.01
C ALA A 435 20.86 8.73 10.73
N ASN A 436 21.89 8.91 11.58
CA ASN A 436 23.16 8.20 11.44
C ASN A 436 23.00 6.68 11.63
N LEU A 437 22.18 6.26 12.60
CA LEU A 437 21.87 4.84 12.80
C LEU A 437 21.10 4.25 11.60
N ALA A 438 20.17 5.02 11.02
CA ALA A 438 19.41 4.63 9.84
C ALA A 438 20.31 4.51 8.59
N GLU A 439 21.29 5.39 8.43
CA GLU A 439 22.30 5.29 7.38
C GLU A 439 23.18 4.04 7.56
N ALA A 440 23.60 3.75 8.80
CA ALA A 440 24.42 2.57 9.11
C ALA A 440 23.67 1.24 8.92
N ALA A 441 22.35 1.23 9.12
CA ALA A 441 21.49 0.05 8.95
C ALA A 441 21.14 -0.24 7.47
N HIS A 442 21.26 0.75 6.59
CA HIS A 442 20.95 0.56 5.17
C HIS A 442 22.09 -0.16 4.44
N ARG A 443 21.76 -1.23 3.69
CA ARG A 443 22.64 -1.76 2.63
C ARG A 443 22.01 -1.56 1.26
N PRO A 444 22.75 -1.03 0.27
CA PRO A 444 22.24 -0.89 -1.09
C PRO A 444 21.78 -2.22 -1.69
N SER A 445 20.67 -2.18 -2.42
CA SER A 445 20.14 -3.33 -3.16
C SER A 445 19.96 -2.97 -4.64
N ALA A 446 20.41 -3.84 -5.53
CA ALA A 446 20.17 -3.70 -6.97
C ALA A 446 18.69 -3.91 -7.34
N PHE A 447 17.97 -4.72 -6.55
CA PHE A 447 16.55 -5.00 -6.74
C PHE A 447 15.66 -3.87 -6.20
N PHE A 448 16.13 -3.18 -5.16
CA PHE A 448 15.42 -2.11 -4.45
C PHE A 448 16.32 -0.88 -4.27
N PRO A 449 16.64 -0.15 -5.37
CA PRO A 449 17.48 1.03 -5.29
C PRO A 449 16.74 2.20 -4.65
N VAL A 450 17.39 2.90 -3.72
CA VAL A 450 16.88 4.15 -3.16
C VAL A 450 16.97 5.23 -4.24
N ARG A 451 15.83 5.78 -4.65
CA ARG A 451 15.74 6.90 -5.60
C ARG A 451 15.22 8.12 -4.86
N SER A 452 15.91 9.26 -4.94
CA SER A 452 15.38 10.54 -4.44
C SER A 452 14.09 10.87 -5.19
N LYS A 453 13.05 11.35 -4.50
CA LYS A 453 11.78 11.65 -5.17
C LYS A 453 11.92 12.83 -6.14
N GLY A 454 12.81 13.78 -5.86
CA GLY A 454 12.89 15.01 -6.64
C GLY A 454 11.58 15.82 -6.52
N ARG A 455 11.63 17.09 -6.93
CA ARG A 455 10.43 17.95 -6.95
C ARG A 455 9.39 17.37 -7.92
N ARG A 456 8.14 17.19 -7.49
CA ARG A 456 7.02 16.87 -8.40
C ARG A 456 6.78 18.05 -9.34
N SER A 457 6.73 17.81 -10.64
CA SER A 457 6.32 18.84 -11.60
C SER A 457 4.83 19.12 -11.46
N LYS A 458 4.41 20.38 -11.59
CA LYS A 458 2.99 20.73 -11.63
C LYS A 458 2.46 20.69 -13.05
N VAL A 459 1.22 20.23 -13.22
CA VAL A 459 0.41 20.42 -14.43
C VAL A 459 -0.74 21.34 -14.04
N LEU A 460 -0.57 22.65 -14.29
CA LEU A 460 -1.57 23.67 -13.98
C LEU A 460 -2.55 23.81 -15.15
N LEU A 461 -3.85 23.80 -14.87
CA LEU A 461 -4.91 24.02 -15.84
C LEU A 461 -5.50 25.41 -15.65
N ILE A 462 -5.57 26.21 -16.72
CA ILE A 462 -6.33 27.46 -16.76
C ILE A 462 -7.35 27.41 -17.89
N GLY A 463 -8.54 27.96 -17.65
CA GLY A 463 -9.60 27.92 -18.63
C GLY A 463 -10.97 28.38 -18.17
N ASP A 464 -11.94 28.17 -19.04
CA ASP A 464 -13.35 28.48 -18.83
C ASP A 464 -14.13 27.32 -18.16
N SER A 465 -15.46 27.41 -18.19
CA SER A 465 -16.36 26.46 -17.52
C SER A 465 -16.30 25.03 -18.07
N THR A 466 -15.75 24.81 -19.27
CA THR A 466 -15.55 23.45 -19.78
C THR A 466 -14.32 22.76 -19.18
N VAL A 467 -13.42 23.51 -18.54
CA VAL A 467 -12.26 22.98 -17.79
C VAL A 467 -12.56 22.86 -16.30
N ASN A 468 -13.27 23.84 -15.74
CA ASN A 468 -13.79 23.83 -14.37
C ASN A 468 -15.14 24.53 -14.35
N ASN A 469 -16.21 23.77 -14.17
CA ASN A 469 -17.57 24.27 -14.25
C ASN A 469 -17.92 25.20 -13.07
N GLY A 470 -17.37 24.92 -11.88
CA GLY A 470 -17.43 25.81 -10.72
C GLY A 470 -18.83 26.03 -10.10
N SER A 471 -19.78 25.12 -10.33
CA SER A 471 -21.09 25.11 -9.67
C SER A 471 -21.21 23.96 -8.67
N ASP A 472 -21.80 24.20 -7.50
CA ASP A 472 -22.18 23.17 -6.51
C ASP A 472 -23.35 22.28 -6.96
N ASP A 473 -23.84 22.48 -8.19
CA ASP A 473 -24.86 21.67 -8.85
C ASP A 473 -24.17 20.40 -9.37
N GLY A 474 -24.01 19.40 -8.50
CA GLY A 474 -23.12 18.23 -8.63
C GLY A 474 -23.29 17.31 -9.85
N ASP A 475 -24.03 17.73 -10.88
CA ASP A 475 -24.29 16.98 -12.11
C ASP A 475 -23.44 17.45 -13.31
N LEU A 476 -22.85 18.65 -13.27
CA LEU A 476 -22.05 19.22 -14.36
C LEU A 476 -20.57 19.33 -13.98
N CYS A 477 -19.69 18.79 -14.81
CA CYS A 477 -18.25 18.77 -14.57
C CYS A 477 -17.47 19.29 -15.80
N GLY A 478 -16.40 20.04 -15.56
CA GLY A 478 -15.37 20.32 -16.55
C GLY A 478 -14.33 19.20 -16.64
N TRP A 479 -13.72 19.00 -17.81
CA TRP A 479 -12.77 17.90 -18.01
C TRP A 479 -11.52 18.02 -17.14
N GLY A 480 -11.14 19.24 -16.73
CA GLY A 480 -9.99 19.46 -15.85
C GLY A 480 -10.22 18.97 -14.42
N GLU A 481 -11.48 18.81 -14.00
CA GLU A 481 -11.85 18.32 -12.66
C GLU A 481 -11.60 16.82 -12.51
N VAL A 482 -11.59 16.08 -13.61
CA VAL A 482 -11.42 14.61 -13.66
C VAL A 482 -10.15 14.17 -14.39
N LEU A 483 -9.19 15.08 -14.58
CA LEU A 483 -7.97 14.80 -15.33
C LEU A 483 -6.87 14.13 -14.50
N SER A 484 -6.81 14.37 -13.18
CA SER A 484 -5.71 13.91 -12.31
C SER A 484 -5.44 12.39 -12.34
N PRO A 485 -6.43 11.48 -12.48
CA PRO A 485 -6.17 10.05 -12.51
C PRO A 485 -5.37 9.57 -13.74
N TYR A 486 -5.22 10.40 -14.76
CA TYR A 486 -4.44 10.08 -15.95
C TYR A 486 -2.95 10.45 -15.81
N PHE A 487 -2.48 10.81 -14.63
CA PHE A 487 -1.08 11.15 -14.35
C PHE A 487 -0.49 10.28 -13.25
N ASP A 488 0.83 10.08 -13.30
CA ASP A 488 1.58 9.47 -12.21
C ASP A 488 1.63 10.43 -11.01
N SER A 489 0.76 10.20 -10.01
CA SER A 489 0.63 11.06 -8.84
C SER A 489 1.89 11.12 -7.95
N SER A 490 2.85 10.21 -8.17
CA SER A 490 4.15 10.26 -7.49
C SER A 490 5.11 11.28 -8.10
N ALA A 491 4.90 11.64 -9.37
CA ALA A 491 5.76 12.53 -10.14
C ALA A 491 5.10 13.87 -10.50
N VAL A 492 3.76 13.92 -10.58
CA VAL A 492 3.00 15.10 -11.01
C VAL A 492 1.93 15.50 -9.99
N GLU A 493 1.78 16.79 -9.79
CA GLU A 493 0.61 17.39 -9.16
C GLU A 493 -0.26 18.11 -10.22
N VAL A 494 -1.50 17.67 -10.40
CA VAL A 494 -2.45 18.34 -11.32
C VAL A 494 -3.25 19.38 -10.54
N VAL A 495 -3.14 20.65 -10.93
CA VAL A 495 -3.80 21.77 -10.25
C VAL A 495 -4.78 22.43 -11.21
N ASN A 496 -6.08 22.38 -10.91
CA ASN A 496 -7.11 23.02 -11.74
C ASN A 496 -7.43 24.43 -11.25
N ALA A 497 -6.80 25.43 -11.87
CA ALA A 497 -7.01 26.85 -11.61
C ALA A 497 -8.01 27.50 -12.60
N ALA A 498 -8.67 26.72 -13.46
CA ALA A 498 -9.73 27.23 -14.32
C ALA A 498 -10.92 27.72 -13.51
N ARG A 499 -11.69 28.68 -14.07
CA ARG A 499 -12.83 29.29 -13.38
C ARG A 499 -14.02 29.44 -14.30
N GLY A 500 -15.11 28.78 -13.91
CA GLY A 500 -16.40 28.87 -14.57
C GLY A 500 -16.85 30.32 -14.81
N GLY A 501 -17.38 30.55 -16.01
CA GLY A 501 -17.86 31.85 -16.45
C GLY A 501 -16.78 32.89 -16.77
N ARG A 502 -15.49 32.54 -16.82
CA ARG A 502 -14.42 33.47 -17.27
C ARG A 502 -14.07 33.22 -18.74
N SER A 503 -13.63 34.28 -19.41
CA SER A 503 -12.99 34.27 -20.73
C SER A 503 -11.49 34.50 -20.58
N SER A 504 -10.73 34.42 -21.67
CA SER A 504 -9.31 34.79 -21.63
C SER A 504 -9.10 36.24 -21.18
N LYS A 505 -10.03 37.15 -21.52
CA LYS A 505 -10.00 38.53 -21.03
C LYS A 505 -10.21 38.59 -19.52
N THR A 506 -11.32 38.04 -19.03
CA THR A 506 -11.71 38.27 -17.63
C THR A 506 -10.80 37.52 -16.68
N TYR A 507 -10.30 36.34 -17.06
CA TYR A 507 -9.30 35.61 -16.28
C TYR A 507 -8.01 36.42 -16.11
N TYR A 508 -7.58 37.13 -17.15
CA TYR A 508 -6.45 38.06 -17.08
C TYR A 508 -6.78 39.29 -16.20
N LYS A 509 -7.92 39.94 -16.46
CA LYS A 509 -8.33 41.20 -15.80
C LYS A 509 -8.60 41.05 -14.31
N GLU A 510 -9.18 39.92 -13.89
CA GLU A 510 -9.51 39.63 -12.48
C GLU A 510 -8.28 39.26 -11.64
N GLY A 511 -7.09 39.18 -12.22
CA GLY A 511 -5.85 38.82 -11.52
C GLY A 511 -5.65 37.32 -11.30
N LEU A 512 -6.59 36.48 -11.76
CA LEU A 512 -6.53 35.02 -11.63
C LEU A 512 -5.28 34.44 -12.32
N TRP A 513 -4.88 35.02 -13.45
CA TRP A 513 -3.63 34.63 -14.09
C TRP A 513 -2.38 35.00 -13.26
N ALA A 514 -2.36 36.15 -12.61
CA ALA A 514 -1.22 36.53 -11.77
C ALA A 514 -1.08 35.58 -10.57
N GLU A 515 -2.21 35.16 -9.98
CA GLU A 515 -2.25 34.14 -8.93
C GLU A 515 -1.77 32.77 -9.44
N ALA A 516 -2.30 32.31 -10.57
CA ALA A 516 -1.91 31.07 -11.22
C ALA A 516 -0.40 31.03 -11.54
N LEU A 517 0.14 32.12 -12.10
CA LEU A 517 1.55 32.24 -12.45
C LEU A 517 2.47 32.26 -11.22
N ALA A 518 2.04 32.85 -10.11
CA ALA A 518 2.82 32.89 -8.88
C ALA A 518 3.06 31.50 -8.25
N GLY A 519 2.22 30.51 -8.58
CA GLY A 519 2.35 29.13 -8.11
C GLY A 519 3.20 28.22 -9.00
N LEU A 520 3.72 28.72 -10.12
CA LEU A 520 4.50 27.95 -11.10
C LEU A 520 6.00 28.20 -10.97
N GLU A 521 6.80 27.18 -11.29
CA GLU A 521 8.26 27.25 -11.34
C GLU A 521 8.85 26.49 -12.54
N GLU A 522 10.17 26.60 -12.75
CA GLU A 522 10.86 25.95 -13.86
C GLU A 522 10.65 24.43 -13.86
N GLY A 523 10.30 23.87 -15.01
CA GLY A 523 10.00 22.43 -15.17
C GLY A 523 8.54 22.03 -14.88
N ASP A 524 7.67 23.00 -14.59
CA ASP A 524 6.22 22.77 -14.58
C ASP A 524 5.60 22.88 -15.98
N PHE A 525 4.35 22.45 -16.09
CA PHE A 525 3.55 22.45 -17.32
C PHE A 525 2.26 23.26 -17.14
N LEU A 526 1.84 23.97 -18.18
CA LEU A 526 0.63 24.80 -18.18
C LEU A 526 -0.28 24.41 -19.33
N LEU A 527 -1.50 23.97 -19.04
CA LEU A 527 -2.55 23.74 -20.04
C LEU A 527 -3.51 24.94 -20.08
N ILE A 528 -3.73 25.47 -21.27
CA ILE A 528 -4.52 26.69 -21.49
C ILE A 528 -5.71 26.38 -22.40
N GLN A 529 -6.94 26.54 -21.92
CA GLN A 529 -8.14 26.38 -22.77
C GLN A 529 -9.21 27.45 -22.52
N PHE A 530 -9.40 28.35 -23.48
CA PHE A 530 -10.44 29.37 -23.46
C PHE A 530 -11.15 29.44 -24.82
N GLY A 531 -12.34 30.05 -24.86
CA GLY A 531 -13.04 30.36 -26.11
C GLY A 531 -14.56 30.44 -25.96
N HIS A 532 -15.15 29.71 -25.00
CA HIS A 532 -16.61 29.64 -24.88
C HIS A 532 -17.25 30.96 -24.45
N ASN A 533 -16.57 31.71 -23.57
CA ASN A 533 -17.03 33.02 -23.07
C ASN A 533 -16.48 34.21 -23.86
N ASP A 534 -15.50 33.98 -24.74
CA ASP A 534 -14.79 35.01 -25.48
C ASP A 534 -15.62 35.63 -26.59
N GLY A 535 -16.59 34.88 -27.15
CA GLY A 535 -17.55 35.38 -28.15
C GLY A 535 -18.67 36.27 -27.60
N GLY A 536 -18.68 36.53 -26.28
CA GLY A 536 -19.70 37.38 -25.65
C GLY A 536 -19.52 38.87 -25.93
N PRO A 537 -20.44 39.73 -25.44
CA PRO A 537 -20.28 41.17 -25.54
C PRO A 537 -19.06 41.67 -24.76
N ILE A 538 -18.33 42.66 -25.32
CA ILE A 538 -17.07 43.18 -24.75
C ILE A 538 -17.26 44.33 -23.73
N PHE A 539 -18.35 45.09 -23.83
CA PHE A 539 -18.68 46.23 -22.94
C PHE A 539 -20.12 46.20 -22.38
N ALA A 540 -20.96 45.27 -22.84
CA ALA A 540 -22.38 45.19 -22.46
C ALA A 540 -22.70 43.89 -21.72
N GLY A 541 -23.83 43.83 -21.02
CA GLY A 541 -24.25 42.63 -20.29
C GLY A 541 -23.19 42.15 -19.31
N LYS A 542 -22.77 40.88 -19.41
CA LYS A 542 -21.70 40.31 -18.57
C LYS A 542 -20.28 40.81 -18.94
N ALA A 543 -20.11 41.52 -20.06
CA ALA A 543 -18.85 42.12 -20.53
C ALA A 543 -17.62 41.17 -20.59
N ARG A 544 -17.87 39.88 -20.81
CA ARG A 544 -16.84 38.82 -20.79
C ARG A 544 -16.05 38.72 -22.08
N GLY A 545 -16.55 39.22 -23.22
CA GLY A 545 -15.95 38.93 -24.51
C GLY A 545 -14.55 39.51 -24.69
N SER A 546 -13.81 38.93 -25.64
CA SER A 546 -12.58 39.49 -26.21
C SER A 546 -12.82 39.92 -27.66
N LEU A 547 -11.91 40.72 -28.24
CA LEU A 547 -12.00 41.03 -29.67
C LEU A 547 -11.65 39.77 -30.50
N PRO A 548 -12.32 39.53 -31.64
CA PRO A 548 -12.01 38.41 -32.50
C PRO A 548 -10.62 38.52 -33.11
N GLY A 549 -9.97 37.39 -33.36
CA GLY A 549 -8.68 37.30 -34.05
C GLY A 549 -7.47 37.14 -33.14
N THR A 550 -6.30 37.21 -33.77
CA THR A 550 -4.99 37.06 -33.12
C THR A 550 -4.14 38.33 -33.22
N GLY A 551 -4.61 39.40 -33.84
CA GLY A 551 -3.80 40.60 -34.05
C GLY A 551 -3.63 41.48 -32.80
N PRO A 552 -2.97 42.64 -32.92
CA PRO A 552 -2.71 43.56 -31.81
C PRO A 552 -3.88 44.51 -31.52
N GLU A 553 -5.04 44.30 -32.14
CA GLU A 553 -6.19 45.18 -32.07
C GLU A 553 -6.69 45.33 -30.63
N TRP A 554 -7.26 46.50 -30.37
CA TRP A 554 -7.82 46.85 -29.08
C TRP A 554 -8.93 47.86 -29.20
N GLN A 555 -9.79 47.87 -28.19
CA GLN A 555 -10.89 48.80 -28.07
C GLN A 555 -11.04 49.22 -26.62
N SER A 556 -11.35 50.48 -26.38
CA SER A 556 -11.71 50.99 -25.05
C SER A 556 -13.19 51.34 -24.98
N GLY A 557 -13.75 51.20 -23.78
CA GLY A 557 -15.15 51.47 -23.50
C GLY A 557 -15.42 51.40 -22.00
N THR A 558 -16.68 51.47 -21.62
CA THR A 558 -17.10 51.30 -20.21
C THR A 558 -17.62 49.89 -20.01
N ASP A 559 -17.07 49.15 -19.05
CA ASP A 559 -17.55 47.83 -18.69
C ASP A 559 -18.89 47.94 -17.94
N ALA A 560 -19.98 47.48 -18.56
CA ALA A 560 -21.33 47.54 -17.98
C ALA A 560 -21.47 46.84 -16.62
N THR A 561 -20.59 45.91 -16.25
CA THR A 561 -20.65 45.21 -14.96
C THR A 561 -20.05 46.02 -13.81
N THR A 562 -19.05 46.87 -14.11
CA THR A 562 -18.32 47.64 -13.08
C THR A 562 -18.54 49.15 -13.18
N GLY A 563 -19.06 49.64 -14.31
CA GLY A 563 -19.18 51.06 -14.62
C GLY A 563 -17.84 51.77 -14.87
N ARG A 564 -16.73 51.02 -14.97
CA ARG A 564 -15.37 51.57 -15.09
C ARG A 564 -14.86 51.50 -16.54
N PRO A 565 -13.93 52.39 -16.93
CA PRO A 565 -13.21 52.25 -18.19
C PRO A 565 -12.50 50.90 -18.28
N ASP A 566 -12.59 50.27 -19.45
CA ASP A 566 -11.98 48.98 -19.75
C ASP A 566 -11.31 49.02 -21.13
N THR A 567 -10.25 48.23 -21.30
CA THR A 567 -9.54 48.06 -22.57
C THR A 567 -9.51 46.59 -22.93
N VAL A 568 -10.17 46.26 -24.04
CA VAL A 568 -10.32 44.90 -24.54
C VAL A 568 -9.34 44.67 -25.67
N ARG A 569 -8.60 43.57 -25.60
CA ARG A 569 -7.66 43.10 -26.64
C ARG A 569 -8.26 41.91 -27.39
N THR A 570 -7.58 41.48 -28.46
CA THR A 570 -7.96 40.24 -29.14
C THR A 570 -7.78 39.00 -28.26
N TYR A 571 -8.55 37.96 -28.55
CA TYR A 571 -8.38 36.64 -27.94
C TYR A 571 -6.92 36.18 -28.01
N GLY A 572 -6.30 36.27 -29.18
CA GLY A 572 -4.91 35.84 -29.33
C GLY A 572 -3.92 36.68 -28.54
N TRP A 573 -4.18 37.98 -28.32
CA TRP A 573 -3.33 38.80 -27.46
C TRP A 573 -3.28 38.26 -26.02
N TYR A 574 -4.43 37.87 -25.45
CA TYR A 574 -4.49 37.32 -24.08
C TYR A 574 -3.76 35.98 -23.98
N LEU A 575 -4.00 35.06 -24.91
CA LEU A 575 -3.29 33.78 -24.93
C LEU A 575 -1.77 33.96 -25.04
N ARG A 576 -1.28 34.90 -25.85
CA ARG A 576 0.15 35.21 -25.93
C ARG A 576 0.71 35.68 -24.60
N GLN A 577 -0.04 36.43 -23.79
CA GLN A 577 0.45 36.84 -22.46
C GLN A 577 0.69 35.62 -21.59
N TYR A 578 -0.28 34.71 -21.51
CA TYR A 578 -0.16 33.47 -20.73
C TYR A 578 1.05 32.64 -21.17
N VAL A 579 1.18 32.41 -22.48
CA VAL A 579 2.28 31.64 -23.05
C VAL A 579 3.64 32.28 -22.77
N ARG A 580 3.79 33.58 -23.04
CA ARG A 580 5.07 34.29 -22.88
C ARG A 580 5.48 34.39 -21.41
N GLN A 581 4.54 34.67 -20.52
CA GLN A 581 4.80 34.81 -19.09
C GLN A 581 5.12 33.46 -18.45
N ALA A 582 4.44 32.38 -18.86
CA ALA A 582 4.80 31.02 -18.43
C ALA A 582 6.23 30.64 -18.89
N LYS A 583 6.56 30.86 -20.16
CA LYS A 583 7.90 30.59 -20.70
C LYS A 583 8.99 31.40 -20.00
N ALA A 584 8.71 32.63 -19.59
CA ALA A 584 9.65 33.46 -18.86
C ALA A 584 10.02 32.89 -17.47
N VAL A 585 9.18 32.02 -16.91
CA VAL A 585 9.42 31.31 -15.63
C VAL A 585 10.02 29.90 -15.87
N GLY A 586 10.24 29.49 -17.12
CA GLY A 586 10.73 28.14 -17.44
C GLY A 586 9.64 27.06 -17.45
N VAL A 587 8.37 27.46 -17.50
CA VAL A 587 7.21 26.57 -17.61
C VAL A 587 6.96 26.22 -19.06
N THR A 588 6.54 24.98 -19.34
CA THR A 588 6.20 24.52 -20.69
C THR A 588 4.69 24.68 -20.96
N PRO A 589 4.26 25.60 -21.83
CA PRO A 589 2.85 25.80 -22.15
C PRO A 589 2.35 24.85 -23.25
N VAL A 590 1.15 24.32 -23.04
CA VAL A 590 0.34 23.55 -23.97
C VAL A 590 -0.98 24.30 -24.17
N VAL A 591 -1.19 24.84 -25.36
CA VAL A 591 -2.44 25.52 -25.72
C VAL A 591 -3.42 24.48 -26.25
N CYS A 592 -4.60 24.42 -25.66
CA CYS A 592 -5.70 23.58 -26.10
C CYS A 592 -6.75 24.46 -26.77
N SER A 593 -7.21 24.09 -27.97
CA SER A 593 -8.43 24.70 -28.52
C SER A 593 -9.63 24.39 -27.61
N MET A 594 -10.66 25.21 -27.63
CA MET A 594 -11.93 24.90 -26.94
C MET A 594 -12.51 23.55 -27.40
N VAL A 595 -13.02 22.74 -26.46
CA VAL A 595 -13.86 21.58 -26.80
C VAL A 595 -15.10 22.02 -27.60
N PRO A 596 -15.65 21.18 -28.50
CA PRO A 596 -16.83 21.55 -29.27
C PRO A 596 -18.09 21.55 -28.39
N ARG A 597 -19.06 22.37 -28.78
CA ARG A 597 -20.43 22.28 -28.27
C ARG A 597 -21.12 21.06 -28.86
N ASN A 598 -22.19 20.54 -28.24
CA ASN A 598 -22.99 19.44 -28.82
C ASN A 598 -23.88 19.87 -30.00
N ARG A 599 -23.44 20.84 -30.81
CA ARG A 599 -24.14 21.31 -31.99
C ARG A 599 -23.75 20.47 -33.19
N TRP A 600 -24.72 20.17 -34.04
CA TRP A 600 -24.52 19.33 -35.22
C TRP A 600 -24.83 20.11 -36.49
N GLU A 601 -23.94 19.99 -37.47
CA GLU A 601 -24.10 20.51 -38.82
C GLU A 601 -23.85 19.39 -39.82
N ASN A 602 -24.82 19.14 -40.72
CA ASN A 602 -24.72 18.09 -41.74
C ASN A 602 -24.36 16.70 -41.17
N GLY A 603 -24.88 16.35 -40.00
CA GLY A 603 -24.67 15.05 -39.36
C GLY A 603 -23.30 14.87 -38.70
N ARG A 604 -22.57 15.97 -38.43
CA ARG A 604 -21.31 15.96 -37.66
C ARG A 604 -21.30 17.06 -36.61
N THR A 605 -20.54 16.86 -35.55
CA THR A 605 -20.33 17.85 -34.49
C THR A 605 -19.64 19.11 -35.04
N GLU A 606 -20.07 20.29 -34.60
CA GLU A 606 -19.53 21.60 -34.98
C GLU A 606 -18.01 21.67 -34.75
N ARG A 607 -17.28 22.13 -35.77
CA ARG A 607 -15.85 22.42 -35.71
C ARG A 607 -15.62 23.89 -36.05
N THR A 608 -14.88 24.59 -35.19
CA THR A 608 -14.75 26.05 -35.25
C THR A 608 -13.34 26.50 -35.63
N ALA A 609 -12.72 25.76 -36.57
CA ALA A 609 -11.35 25.96 -37.03
C ALA A 609 -11.08 27.37 -37.62
N ASP A 610 -12.11 28.07 -38.10
CA ASP A 610 -11.99 29.43 -38.64
C ASP A 610 -12.13 30.53 -37.57
N SER A 611 -12.26 30.17 -36.29
CA SER A 611 -12.44 31.11 -35.16
C SER A 611 -11.57 30.77 -33.96
N TYR A 612 -12.08 30.79 -32.72
CA TYR A 612 -11.34 30.61 -31.47
C TYR A 612 -10.46 29.36 -31.44
N ALA A 613 -10.93 28.22 -31.96
CA ALA A 613 -10.10 27.01 -32.06
C ALA A 613 -8.90 27.20 -32.99
N GLY A 614 -9.11 27.80 -34.16
CA GLY A 614 -8.04 28.16 -35.09
C GLY A 614 -7.09 29.23 -34.55
N TRP A 615 -7.62 30.26 -33.90
CA TRP A 615 -6.82 31.33 -33.30
C TRP A 615 -5.94 30.82 -32.15
N ALA A 616 -6.42 29.86 -31.35
CA ALA A 616 -5.61 29.18 -30.34
C ALA A 616 -4.43 28.44 -30.99
N LYS A 617 -4.67 27.73 -32.09
CA LYS A 617 -3.64 27.06 -32.89
C LYS A 617 -2.61 28.03 -33.46
N THR A 618 -3.08 29.15 -34.03
CA THR A 618 -2.21 30.20 -34.58
C THR A 618 -1.31 30.75 -33.48
N VAL A 619 -1.86 31.11 -32.31
CA VAL A 619 -1.05 31.62 -31.19
C VAL A 619 -0.05 30.59 -30.71
N ALA A 620 -0.46 29.33 -30.53
CA ALA A 620 0.45 28.28 -30.09
C ALA A 620 1.64 28.13 -31.06
N THR A 621 1.36 28.15 -32.36
CA THR A 621 2.36 28.05 -33.43
C THR A 621 3.30 29.25 -33.42
N GLU A 622 2.75 30.47 -33.39
CA GLU A 622 3.54 31.72 -33.43
C GLU A 622 4.42 31.90 -32.19
N GLU A 623 3.93 31.48 -31.02
CA GLU A 623 4.69 31.57 -29.77
C GLU A 623 5.58 30.35 -29.52
N GLY A 624 5.56 29.33 -30.40
CA GLY A 624 6.28 28.08 -30.23
C GLY A 624 5.87 27.29 -28.98
N ALA A 625 4.59 27.34 -28.61
CA ALA A 625 3.99 26.49 -27.58
C ALA A 625 3.50 25.17 -28.20
N PHE A 626 3.32 24.14 -27.39
CA PHE A 626 2.65 22.92 -27.85
C PHE A 626 1.16 23.17 -28.05
N PHE A 627 0.54 22.41 -28.94
CA PHE A 627 -0.87 22.58 -29.28
C PHE A 627 -1.64 21.26 -29.27
N ILE A 628 -2.82 21.26 -28.65
CA ILE A 628 -3.80 20.18 -28.75
C ILE A 628 -5.07 20.71 -29.41
N ASP A 629 -5.44 20.10 -30.53
CA ASP A 629 -6.70 20.35 -31.23
C ASP A 629 -7.85 19.59 -30.57
N LEU A 630 -8.26 20.01 -29.37
CA LEU A 630 -9.41 19.40 -28.69
C LEU A 630 -10.71 19.63 -29.46
N ASN A 631 -10.83 20.70 -30.26
CA ASN A 631 -12.03 20.97 -31.03
C ASN A 631 -12.27 19.83 -32.02
N GLU A 632 -11.24 19.46 -32.80
CA GLU A 632 -11.34 18.33 -33.73
C GLU A 632 -11.37 16.98 -32.99
N ARG A 633 -10.45 16.75 -32.04
CA ARG A 633 -10.30 15.43 -31.41
C ARG A 633 -11.55 15.01 -30.63
N VAL A 634 -12.13 15.93 -29.86
CA VAL A 634 -13.38 15.68 -29.14
C VAL A 634 -14.56 15.61 -30.11
N ALA A 635 -14.63 16.46 -31.14
CA ALA A 635 -15.68 16.37 -32.15
C ALA A 635 -15.67 15.02 -32.87
N ALA A 636 -14.50 14.45 -33.14
CA ALA A 636 -14.38 13.11 -33.73
C ALA A 636 -14.84 12.00 -32.77
N VAL A 637 -14.73 12.19 -31.45
CA VAL A 637 -15.30 11.28 -30.46
C VAL A 637 -16.83 11.41 -30.45
N TYR A 638 -17.33 12.64 -30.41
CA TYR A 638 -18.77 12.94 -30.42
C TYR A 638 -19.45 12.43 -31.70
N ASP A 639 -18.81 12.56 -32.87
CA ASP A 639 -19.27 11.99 -34.14
C ASP A 639 -19.47 10.46 -34.05
N ARG A 640 -18.65 9.75 -33.27
CA ARG A 640 -18.76 8.29 -33.09
C ARG A 640 -19.84 7.90 -32.09
N VAL A 641 -20.05 8.71 -31.05
CA VAL A 641 -21.14 8.53 -30.08
C VAL A 641 -22.49 8.78 -30.74
N GLY A 642 -22.57 9.79 -31.61
CA GLY A 642 -23.81 10.17 -32.28
C GLY A 642 -24.66 11.16 -31.47
N GLU A 643 -25.44 11.98 -32.18
CA GLU A 643 -26.15 13.15 -31.62
C GLU A 643 -27.07 12.82 -30.45
N GLN A 644 -27.88 11.77 -30.59
CA GLN A 644 -28.89 11.42 -29.59
C GLN A 644 -28.28 10.89 -28.29
N GLU A 645 -27.28 10.01 -28.38
CA GLU A 645 -26.57 9.48 -27.21
C GLU A 645 -25.73 10.57 -26.53
N LEU A 646 -25.10 11.43 -27.33
CA LEU A 646 -24.36 12.58 -26.84
C LEU A 646 -25.26 13.51 -26.01
N TRP A 647 -26.43 13.87 -26.54
CA TRP A 647 -27.39 14.74 -25.85
C TRP A 647 -27.91 14.13 -24.55
N ASN A 648 -28.28 12.85 -24.56
CA ASN A 648 -28.96 12.23 -23.43
C ASN A 648 -28.03 11.84 -22.27
N THR A 649 -26.75 11.58 -22.56
CA THR A 649 -25.83 10.96 -21.58
C THR A 649 -24.68 11.88 -21.17
N TYR A 650 -24.14 12.64 -22.13
CA TYR A 650 -22.89 13.37 -21.93
C TYR A 650 -23.10 14.87 -21.69
N PHE A 651 -24.32 15.38 -21.92
CA PHE A 651 -24.76 16.75 -21.67
C PHE A 651 -26.07 16.76 -20.87
N LYS A 652 -26.40 17.88 -20.21
CA LYS A 652 -27.64 18.04 -19.41
C LYS A 652 -28.38 19.30 -19.82
N ASP A 653 -29.30 19.19 -20.79
CA ASP A 653 -30.11 20.30 -21.33
C ASP A 653 -29.31 21.57 -21.66
N ASP A 654 -28.04 21.39 -22.03
CA ASP A 654 -27.07 22.43 -22.34
C ASP A 654 -26.23 21.99 -23.54
N HIS A 655 -25.80 22.95 -24.35
CA HIS A 655 -24.94 22.72 -25.50
C HIS A 655 -23.44 22.86 -25.18
N THR A 656 -23.07 23.37 -24.00
CA THR A 656 -21.68 23.69 -23.64
C THR A 656 -21.12 22.83 -22.50
N HIS A 657 -21.88 22.64 -21.42
CA HIS A 657 -21.39 21.94 -20.23
C HIS A 657 -21.76 20.45 -20.28
N THR A 658 -20.77 19.62 -19.96
CA THR A 658 -20.92 18.17 -19.91
C THR A 658 -21.35 17.69 -18.54
N THR A 659 -22.01 16.53 -18.51
CA THR A 659 -22.10 15.72 -17.28
C THR A 659 -20.70 15.25 -16.86
N CYS A 660 -20.54 14.70 -15.65
CA CYS A 660 -19.25 14.14 -15.24
C CYS A 660 -18.80 12.95 -16.11
N TYR A 661 -19.73 12.22 -16.72
CA TYR A 661 -19.41 11.20 -17.71
C TYR A 661 -18.88 11.80 -19.04
N GLY A 662 -19.43 12.93 -19.48
CA GLY A 662 -18.88 13.71 -20.60
C GLY A 662 -17.53 14.36 -20.29
N ALA A 663 -17.34 14.82 -19.06
CA ALA A 663 -16.06 15.34 -18.60
C ALA A 663 -14.97 14.26 -18.64
N GLU A 664 -15.28 13.02 -18.23
CA GLU A 664 -14.36 11.88 -18.31
C GLU A 664 -13.97 11.53 -19.75
N LEU A 665 -14.94 11.54 -20.67
CA LEU A 665 -14.70 11.32 -22.10
C LEU A 665 -13.73 12.37 -22.68
N ASN A 666 -13.94 13.63 -22.31
CA ASN A 666 -13.10 14.75 -22.72
C ASN A 666 -11.71 14.67 -22.07
N ALA A 667 -11.62 14.42 -20.76
CA ALA A 667 -10.37 14.29 -20.03
C ALA A 667 -9.51 13.14 -20.57
N ARG A 668 -10.13 12.01 -20.92
CA ARG A 668 -9.45 10.90 -21.58
C ARG A 668 -8.89 11.29 -22.94
N THR A 669 -9.63 12.09 -23.71
CA THR A 669 -9.17 12.62 -25.01
C THR A 669 -7.98 13.57 -24.82
N VAL A 670 -8.02 14.42 -23.79
CA VAL A 670 -6.89 15.29 -23.41
C VAL A 670 -5.66 14.46 -23.02
N ALA A 671 -5.82 13.48 -22.13
CA ALA A 671 -4.74 12.60 -21.70
C ALA A 671 -4.12 11.83 -22.88
N THR A 672 -4.97 11.31 -23.78
CA THR A 672 -4.52 10.63 -25.01
C THR A 672 -3.70 11.57 -25.90
N ALA A 673 -4.17 12.80 -26.10
CA ALA A 673 -3.42 13.77 -26.88
C ALA A 673 -2.10 14.17 -26.22
N LEU A 674 -2.06 14.32 -24.88
CA LEU A 674 -0.84 14.61 -24.14
C LEU A 674 0.20 13.48 -24.26
N ALA A 675 -0.23 12.22 -24.20
CA ALA A 675 0.64 11.06 -24.40
C ALA A 675 1.19 10.92 -25.83
N GLU A 676 0.53 11.55 -26.81
CA GLU A 676 0.98 11.59 -28.21
C GLU A 676 1.86 12.81 -28.53
N LEU A 677 1.79 13.86 -27.72
CA LEU A 677 2.59 15.07 -27.93
C LEU A 677 4.05 14.83 -27.56
N PRO A 678 5.01 15.34 -28.34
CA PRO A 678 6.44 15.25 -28.01
C PRO A 678 6.84 16.33 -27.01
N VAL A 679 6.23 16.36 -25.82
CA VAL A 679 6.57 17.29 -24.74
C VAL A 679 7.57 16.61 -23.78
N PRO A 680 8.85 16.97 -23.79
CA PRO A 680 9.85 16.35 -22.93
C PRO A 680 9.43 16.43 -21.46
N GLY A 681 9.45 15.29 -20.76
CA GLY A 681 9.12 15.20 -19.35
C GLY A 681 7.62 15.22 -19.01
N LEU A 682 6.70 15.57 -19.92
CA LEU A 682 5.26 15.49 -19.65
C LEU A 682 4.66 14.16 -20.15
N THR A 683 5.05 13.75 -21.35
CA THR A 683 4.50 12.56 -22.04
C THR A 683 4.72 11.29 -21.22
N ASP A 684 5.90 11.14 -20.61
CA ASP A 684 6.27 9.99 -19.78
C ASP A 684 5.50 9.91 -18.45
N LEU A 685 4.81 10.99 -18.08
CA LEU A 685 4.07 11.11 -16.82
C LEU A 685 2.57 10.83 -16.99
N VAL A 686 2.08 10.71 -18.24
CA VAL A 686 0.69 10.36 -18.54
C VAL A 686 0.50 8.84 -18.44
N ARG A 687 -0.59 8.42 -17.80
CA ARG A 687 -1.03 7.03 -17.64
C ARG A 687 -2.43 6.91 -18.24
N ILE A 688 -2.55 6.23 -19.38
CA ILE A 688 -3.85 5.95 -20.00
C ILE A 688 -4.25 4.53 -19.60
N PRO A 689 -5.29 4.34 -18.79
CA PRO A 689 -5.82 3.01 -18.50
C PRO A 689 -6.20 2.31 -19.81
N GLN A 690 -5.76 1.06 -19.98
CA GLN A 690 -6.19 0.23 -21.10
C GLN A 690 -7.69 -0.07 -20.95
N VAL A 691 -8.43 -0.09 -22.05
CA VAL A 691 -9.87 -0.40 -22.02
C VAL A 691 -10.04 -1.86 -21.58
N GLY A 692 -10.40 -2.03 -20.31
CA GLY A 692 -10.48 -3.33 -19.63
C GLY A 692 -10.65 -3.16 -18.12
N ASP A 693 -10.09 -2.09 -17.55
CA ASP A 693 -10.31 -1.71 -16.16
C ASP A 693 -11.67 -1.00 -16.01
N LYS A 694 -12.69 -1.78 -15.68
CA LYS A 694 -13.93 -1.24 -15.12
C LYS A 694 -13.67 -0.90 -13.65
N ARG A 695 -13.91 0.36 -13.30
CA ARG A 695 -14.33 0.71 -11.94
C ARG A 695 -15.74 0.18 -11.70
#